data_AF-A0A8H6AGP8-F1
#
_entry.id   AF-A0A8H6AGP8-F1
#
_cell.length_a   1.000
_cell.length_b   1.000
_cell.length_c   1.000
_cell.angle_alpha   90.00
_cell.angle_beta   90.00
_cell.angle_gamma   90.00
#
_symmetry.space_group_name_H-M   'P 1'
#
loop_
_entity.id
_entity.type
_entity.pdbx_description
1 polymer ?
#
loop_
_entity_poly.entity_id
_entity_poly.type
_entity_poly.pdbx_seq_one_letter_code
_entity_poly.pdbx_strand_id
1 'polypeptide(L)'
;MPVSKQLAEVQKLAAAEAAGDANAHGELLKAIRALQLAVETPVETTSRLNFQIMQNISIRVAIERRFLHVIAARNGGPVTASQIAGECGENLLLIVRVMRVLTAIGLCDEVENETYAANEKTHFKILPGSIAAEKHHFDLDFGMGGRLVEYMRGPGIQQFADEPDAITLFKFAHGTDVIFGLLEKNPEQKQAFDDYMAARRVGNLPQWFEIYPAAEKFANAHRDPSSSLMVDVGGGPGQELIRFKEKYPDTPGRLILQDLPLTLQRIEKLPDGIEAMEYDFFTPQPVKGARAYFLRDVLHNWSDAKSAQILSRVVEAMDPEYSTLLIDDYVLPDTGADLRAAEMDILMWLHTAGLERTVSQWKALFGKVGLELVQIWHSPRGRTVAGLFLLAQAAPAPLRRDVSASVLRNLDLYAQYSAAAYCDENLNSTGTKLSCGGGNCPLVEAASTKSLDEFNESSSYGSPAGFLAADDTNKLVVLSFRGSSDLANWIANLNFGLEDASNLCSGCEVHSGFWKAWSEIADEMSAKVDSALSSHPDYTLVMTGHSYGAALSALAATVFRNAGRTVELYNYGQPRLGNLELAQYITDQNKGGNYRVTHTDDIVPKLPPKLLGYHHASPEYWITSADEATVTTGDVTEITGIDSTKGNDGTSETSTDAHRWYFVHISGCTTS
;
A
#
# COMPACT_ATOMS: atom_id res chain seq x y z
N MET A 1 14.02 21.50 -13.25
CA MET A 1 13.62 22.80 -13.85
C MET A 1 14.81 23.75 -13.80
N PRO A 2 15.02 24.64 -14.79
CA PRO A 2 16.04 25.69 -14.71
C PRO A 2 15.82 26.62 -13.51
N VAL A 3 16.90 27.11 -12.89
CA VAL A 3 16.87 28.04 -11.73
C VAL A 3 16.00 29.26 -12.00
N SER A 4 16.05 29.81 -13.21
CA SER A 4 15.22 30.96 -13.62
C SER A 4 13.71 30.68 -13.52
N LYS A 5 13.27 29.45 -13.80
CA LYS A 5 11.87 29.05 -13.64
C LYS A 5 11.48 28.92 -12.17
N GLN A 6 12.36 28.36 -11.34
CA GLN A 6 12.13 28.25 -9.90
C GLN A 6 12.01 29.64 -9.25
N LEU A 7 12.88 30.57 -9.63
CA LEU A 7 12.82 31.96 -9.14
C LEU A 7 11.52 32.66 -9.55
N ALA A 8 11.07 32.48 -10.80
CA ALA A 8 9.81 33.05 -11.26
C ALA A 8 8.60 32.51 -10.47
N GLU A 9 8.60 31.22 -10.13
CA GLU A 9 7.53 30.63 -9.32
C GLU A 9 7.53 31.19 -7.89
N VAL A 10 8.71 31.34 -7.26
CA VAL A 10 8.84 31.99 -5.95
C VAL A 10 8.28 33.42 -5.99
N GLN A 11 8.60 34.21 -7.02
CA GLN A 11 8.09 35.58 -7.16
C GLN A 11 6.56 35.62 -7.31
N LYS A 12 6.00 34.73 -8.10
CA LYS A 12 4.55 34.60 -8.30
C LYS A 12 3.84 34.24 -7.00
N LEU A 13 4.33 33.23 -6.28
CA LEU A 13 3.72 32.78 -5.02
C LEU A 13 3.86 33.82 -3.91
N ALA A 14 4.98 34.54 -3.86
CA ALA A 14 5.17 35.65 -2.93
C ALA A 14 4.18 36.80 -3.18
N ALA A 15 3.89 37.10 -4.46
CA ALA A 15 2.88 38.10 -4.81
C ALA A 15 1.46 37.66 -4.41
N ALA A 16 1.13 36.36 -4.57
CA ALA A 16 -0.15 35.80 -4.16
C ALA A 16 -0.32 35.84 -2.62
N GLU A 17 0.72 35.50 -1.88
CA GLU A 17 0.71 35.59 -0.41
C GLU A 17 0.55 37.05 0.06
N ALA A 18 1.28 37.98 -0.54
CA ALA A 18 1.15 39.41 -0.23
C ALA A 18 -0.26 39.95 -0.55
N ALA A 19 -0.96 39.33 -1.52
CA ALA A 19 -2.36 39.63 -1.84
C ALA A 19 -3.38 38.96 -0.89
N GLY A 20 -2.92 38.17 0.09
CA GLY A 20 -3.76 37.53 1.10
C GLY A 20 -4.34 36.16 0.69
N ASP A 21 -3.78 35.50 -0.32
CA ASP A 21 -4.18 34.13 -0.66
C ASP A 21 -3.82 33.17 0.49
N ALA A 22 -4.86 32.59 1.11
CA ALA A 22 -4.73 31.70 2.26
C ALA A 22 -3.96 30.40 1.97
N ASN A 23 -3.78 30.03 0.70
CA ASN A 23 -3.07 28.82 0.27
C ASN A 23 -1.64 29.11 -0.21
N ALA A 24 -1.31 30.36 -0.52
CA ALA A 24 -0.04 30.71 -1.15
C ALA A 24 1.17 30.51 -0.24
N HIS A 25 1.02 30.71 1.07
CA HIS A 25 2.14 30.61 2.03
C HIS A 25 2.83 29.24 2.02
N GLY A 26 2.05 28.16 2.07
CA GLY A 26 2.59 26.80 2.07
C GLY A 26 3.33 26.48 0.76
N GLU A 27 2.76 26.88 -0.38
CA GLU A 27 3.37 26.69 -1.68
C GLU A 27 4.62 27.56 -1.87
N LEU A 28 4.64 28.79 -1.33
CA LEU A 28 5.82 29.65 -1.35
C LEU A 28 7.00 28.99 -0.63
N LEU A 29 6.79 28.42 0.56
CA LEU A 29 7.84 27.72 1.30
C LEU A 29 8.40 26.52 0.51
N LYS A 30 7.52 25.75 -0.16
CA LYS A 30 7.94 24.64 -1.04
C LYS A 30 8.79 25.14 -2.21
N ALA A 31 8.36 26.22 -2.86
CA ALA A 31 9.09 26.81 -3.98
C ALA A 31 10.46 27.37 -3.56
N ILE A 32 10.54 28.03 -2.40
CA ILE A 32 11.81 28.50 -1.82
C ILE A 32 12.77 27.32 -1.58
N ARG A 33 12.26 26.22 -1.01
CA ARG A 33 13.07 25.01 -0.79
C ARG A 33 13.54 24.40 -2.11
N ALA A 34 12.66 24.32 -3.12
CA ALA A 34 13.02 23.81 -4.44
C ALA A 34 14.09 24.68 -5.12
N LEU A 35 14.01 26.01 -4.96
CA LEU A 35 15.03 26.94 -5.44
C LEU A 35 16.36 26.72 -4.70
N GLN A 36 16.35 26.62 -3.38
CA GLN A 36 17.56 26.34 -2.57
C GLN A 36 18.25 25.06 -3.05
N LEU A 37 17.50 23.97 -3.21
CA LEU A 37 18.04 22.69 -3.69
C LEU A 37 18.57 22.76 -5.11
N ALA A 38 18.02 23.65 -5.96
CA ALA A 38 18.48 23.82 -7.33
C ALA A 38 19.77 24.66 -7.43
N VAL A 39 20.10 25.47 -6.42
CA VAL A 39 21.27 26.37 -6.44
C VAL A 39 22.42 25.91 -5.56
N GLU A 40 22.16 25.16 -4.49
CA GLU A 40 23.21 24.63 -3.62
C GLU A 40 24.12 23.66 -4.39
N THR A 41 25.43 23.88 -4.28
CA THR A 41 26.42 22.89 -4.71
C THR A 41 26.40 21.68 -3.77
N PRO A 42 26.98 20.53 -4.20
CA PRO A 42 27.09 19.36 -3.32
C PRO A 42 27.82 19.64 -1.99
N VAL A 43 28.83 20.53 -2.02
CA VAL A 43 29.59 20.92 -0.81
C VAL A 43 28.72 21.73 0.14
N GLU A 44 27.96 22.70 -0.35
CA GLU A 44 27.06 23.51 0.45
C GLU A 44 25.93 22.66 1.04
N THR A 45 25.33 21.79 0.24
CA THR A 45 24.30 20.84 0.71
C THR A 45 24.82 19.97 1.85
N THR A 46 25.99 19.34 1.65
CA THR A 46 26.58 18.42 2.63
C THR A 46 26.99 19.15 3.90
N SER A 47 27.60 20.33 3.77
CA SER A 47 27.97 21.16 4.91
C SER A 47 26.74 21.53 5.74
N ARG A 48 25.68 22.01 5.10
CA ARG A 48 24.42 22.36 5.77
C ARG A 48 23.86 21.19 6.59
N LEU A 49 23.84 19.98 6.04
CA LEU A 49 23.34 18.78 6.74
C LEU A 49 24.24 18.39 7.92
N ASN A 50 25.56 18.35 7.73
CA ASN A 50 26.49 17.95 8.79
C ASN A 50 26.46 18.89 10.01
N PHE A 51 26.22 20.19 9.80
CA PHE A 51 26.25 21.18 10.86
C PHE A 51 24.88 21.41 11.56
N GLN A 52 23.78 20.79 11.10
CA GLN A 52 22.48 20.85 11.79
C GLN A 52 22.55 20.32 13.23
N ILE A 53 23.42 19.35 13.51
CA ILE A 53 23.67 18.82 14.85
C ILE A 53 24.16 19.93 15.79
N MET A 54 25.10 20.76 15.32
CA MET A 54 25.65 21.86 16.13
C MET A 54 24.62 22.97 16.39
N GLN A 55 23.69 23.17 15.45
CA GLN A 55 22.58 24.11 15.61
C GLN A 55 21.65 23.67 16.74
N ASN A 56 21.20 22.41 16.72
CA ASN A 56 20.34 21.85 17.77
C ASN A 56 21.02 21.84 19.15
N ILE A 57 22.30 21.48 19.23
CA ILE A 57 23.08 21.57 20.49
C ILE A 57 23.07 23.01 21.02
N SER A 58 23.27 24.00 20.15
CA SER A 58 23.29 25.42 20.54
C SER A 58 21.92 25.88 21.04
N ILE A 59 20.83 25.46 20.40
CA ILE A 59 19.45 25.73 20.84
C ILE A 59 19.21 25.12 22.22
N ARG A 60 19.51 23.84 22.40
CA ARG A 60 19.32 23.14 23.68
C ARG A 60 20.09 23.80 24.82
N VAL A 61 21.35 24.21 24.57
CA VAL A 61 22.17 24.95 25.54
C VAL A 61 21.54 26.29 25.90
N ALA A 62 21.09 27.06 24.91
CA ALA A 62 20.53 28.38 25.15
C ALA A 62 19.19 28.35 25.89
N ILE A 63 18.40 27.29 25.72
CA ILE A 63 17.20 27.04 26.52
C ILE A 63 17.59 26.65 27.94
N GLU A 64 18.47 25.65 28.11
CA GLU A 64 18.90 25.15 29.43
C GLU A 64 19.52 26.24 30.30
N ARG A 65 20.38 27.06 29.68
CA ARG A 65 21.11 28.15 30.35
C ARG A 65 20.36 29.48 30.31
N ARG A 66 19.12 29.48 29.80
CA ARG A 66 18.18 30.61 29.82
C ARG A 66 18.61 31.83 29.00
N PHE A 67 19.52 31.69 28.02
CA PHE A 67 19.96 32.81 27.16
C PHE A 67 18.78 33.43 26.42
N LEU A 68 17.95 32.60 25.78
CA LEU A 68 16.78 33.06 25.04
C LEU A 68 15.74 33.73 25.95
N HIS A 69 15.65 33.33 27.21
CA HIS A 69 14.71 33.91 28.17
C HIS A 69 15.12 35.33 28.54
N VAL A 70 16.41 35.56 28.79
CA VAL A 70 16.95 36.91 29.08
C VAL A 70 16.75 37.84 27.88
N ILE A 71 17.02 37.35 26.66
CA ILE A 71 16.83 38.13 25.43
C ILE A 71 15.33 38.45 25.22
N ALA A 72 14.45 37.45 25.34
CA ALA A 72 13.01 37.65 25.16
C ALA A 72 12.38 38.55 26.22
N ALA A 73 12.89 38.54 27.47
CA ALA A 73 12.42 39.41 28.55
C ALA A 73 12.62 40.91 28.28
N ARG A 74 13.38 41.25 27.24
CA ARG A 74 13.67 42.63 26.82
C ARG A 74 12.73 43.10 25.70
N ASN A 75 11.77 42.26 25.29
CA ASN A 75 10.69 42.58 24.36
C ASN A 75 11.18 43.25 23.06
N GLY A 76 12.20 42.65 22.42
CA GLY A 76 12.82 43.17 21.20
C GLY A 76 13.90 44.23 21.42
N GLY A 77 14.12 44.69 22.66
CA GLY A 77 15.24 45.57 23.00
C GLY A 77 16.60 44.86 22.95
N PRO A 78 17.70 45.58 22.64
CA PRO A 78 19.04 45.01 22.56
C PRO A 78 19.58 44.56 23.92
N VAL A 79 20.33 43.45 23.93
CA VAL A 79 20.99 42.88 25.11
C VAL A 79 22.40 42.44 24.76
N THR A 80 23.38 42.96 25.50
CA THR A 80 24.79 42.58 25.29
C THR A 80 25.08 41.18 25.85
N ALA A 81 26.07 40.49 25.28
CA ALA A 81 26.54 39.19 25.77
C ALA A 81 26.98 39.26 27.24
N SER A 82 27.58 40.38 27.66
CA SER A 82 27.98 40.64 29.06
C SER A 82 26.79 40.71 30.02
N GLN A 83 25.67 41.32 29.60
CA GLN A 83 24.45 41.35 30.40
C GLN A 83 23.84 39.94 30.52
N ILE A 84 23.76 39.20 29.41
CA ILE A 84 23.31 37.80 29.43
C ILE A 84 24.20 36.97 30.36
N ALA A 85 25.52 37.15 30.30
CA ALA A 85 26.47 36.45 31.15
C ALA A 85 26.22 36.72 32.64
N GLY A 86 26.00 37.98 32.99
CA GLY A 86 25.68 38.40 34.36
C GLY A 86 24.36 37.81 34.88
N GLU A 87 23.31 37.81 34.06
CA GLU A 87 21.98 37.33 34.45
C GLU A 87 21.86 35.81 34.48
N CYS A 88 22.52 35.12 33.54
CA CYS A 88 22.52 33.66 33.49
C CYS A 88 23.55 33.03 34.44
N GLY A 89 24.58 33.78 34.87
CA GLY A 89 25.69 33.26 35.65
C GLY A 89 26.64 32.38 34.82
N GLU A 90 26.83 32.72 33.54
CA GLU A 90 27.53 31.88 32.56
C GLU A 90 28.77 32.56 31.99
N ASN A 91 29.67 31.77 31.39
CA ASN A 91 30.89 32.31 30.79
C ASN A 91 30.56 33.15 29.54
N LEU A 92 31.10 34.39 29.48
CA LEU A 92 30.88 35.31 28.36
C LEU A 92 31.21 34.69 27.00
N LEU A 93 32.36 34.00 26.89
CA LEU A 93 32.79 33.39 25.63
C LEU A 93 31.85 32.24 25.21
N LEU A 94 31.29 31.49 26.16
CA LEU A 94 30.29 30.47 25.86
C LEU A 94 29.04 31.11 25.23
N ILE A 95 28.53 32.20 25.82
CA ILE A 95 27.37 32.93 25.29
C ILE A 95 27.66 33.42 23.87
N VAL A 96 28.78 34.11 23.66
CA VAL A 96 29.15 34.62 22.32
C VAL A 96 29.21 33.49 21.30
N ARG A 97 29.80 32.33 21.65
CA ARG A 97 29.89 31.18 20.73
C ARG A 97 28.53 30.59 20.38
N VAL A 98 27.63 30.43 21.36
CA VAL A 98 26.28 29.91 21.14
C VAL A 98 25.46 30.92 20.34
N MET A 99 25.51 32.20 20.69
CA MET A 99 24.73 33.24 20.03
C MET A 99 25.11 33.43 18.56
N ARG A 100 26.39 33.26 18.17
CA ARG A 100 26.79 33.23 16.74
C ARG A 100 26.00 32.22 15.92
N VAL A 101 25.68 31.06 16.50
CA VAL A 101 24.88 30.03 15.83
C VAL A 101 23.41 30.46 15.79
N LEU A 102 22.87 30.92 16.92
CA LEU A 102 21.45 31.29 17.03
C LEU A 102 21.07 32.48 16.15
N THR A 103 21.97 33.45 15.99
CA THR A 103 21.76 34.60 15.10
C THR A 103 21.90 34.19 13.64
N ALA A 104 22.89 33.34 13.31
CA ALA A 104 23.07 32.84 11.94
C ALA A 104 21.90 31.98 11.43
N ILE A 105 21.22 31.23 12.30
CA ILE A 105 20.00 30.49 11.94
C ILE A 105 18.72 31.34 12.05
N GLY A 106 18.84 32.61 12.44
CA GLY A 106 17.74 33.57 12.54
C GLY A 106 16.80 33.35 13.74
N LEU A 107 17.25 32.63 14.78
CA LEU A 107 16.46 32.43 16.01
C LEU A 107 16.49 33.66 16.92
N CYS A 108 17.51 34.51 16.79
CA CYS A 108 17.64 35.85 17.37
C CYS A 108 18.28 36.79 16.34
N ASP A 109 18.22 38.10 16.57
CA ASP A 109 18.91 39.08 15.73
C ASP A 109 20.20 39.55 16.42
N GLU A 110 21.29 39.73 15.65
CA GLU A 110 22.50 40.44 16.10
C GLU A 110 22.45 41.88 15.60
N VAL A 111 22.24 42.84 16.50
CA VAL A 111 22.01 44.24 16.15
C VAL A 111 23.29 45.09 16.22
N GLU A 112 24.24 44.68 17.07
CA GLU A 112 25.59 45.24 17.17
C GLU A 112 26.55 44.12 17.62
N ASN A 113 27.87 44.40 17.64
CA ASN A 113 28.86 43.42 18.09
C ASN A 113 28.50 42.86 19.47
N GLU A 114 28.31 41.54 19.54
CA GLU A 114 27.94 40.81 20.77
C GLU A 114 26.67 41.35 21.45
N THR A 115 25.73 41.89 20.66
CA THR A 115 24.49 42.49 21.15
C THR A 115 23.30 41.95 20.36
N TYR A 116 22.31 41.42 21.06
CA TYR A 116 21.25 40.59 20.49
C TYR A 116 19.86 41.09 20.84
N ALA A 117 18.89 40.83 19.96
CA ALA A 117 17.48 41.14 20.18
C ALA A 117 16.59 39.92 19.89
N ALA A 118 15.44 39.86 20.57
CA ALA A 118 14.42 38.85 20.31
C ALA A 118 13.64 39.20 19.05
N ASN A 119 13.40 38.21 18.20
CA ASN A 119 12.44 38.28 17.11
C ASN A 119 11.24 37.34 17.38
N GLU A 120 10.30 37.26 16.44
CA GLU A 120 9.09 36.43 16.59
C GLU A 120 9.41 34.96 16.88
N LYS A 121 10.49 34.43 16.27
CA LYS A 121 10.93 33.04 16.47
C LYS A 121 11.52 32.85 17.85
N THR A 122 12.27 33.84 18.37
CA THR A 122 12.76 33.84 19.75
C THR A 122 11.58 33.71 20.73
N HIS A 123 10.57 34.57 20.57
CA HIS A 123 9.40 34.59 21.43
C HIS A 123 8.59 33.29 21.35
N PHE A 124 8.43 32.74 20.15
CA PHE A 124 7.76 31.43 19.99
C PHE A 124 8.57 30.31 20.66
N LYS A 125 9.90 30.30 20.50
CA LYS A 125 10.77 29.22 21.01
C LYS A 125 10.80 29.13 22.53
N ILE A 126 10.56 30.24 23.25
CA ILE A 126 10.52 30.27 24.71
C ILE A 126 9.12 30.01 25.29
N LEU A 127 8.10 29.76 24.46
CA LEU A 127 6.81 29.33 24.98
C LEU A 127 6.96 27.97 25.68
N PRO A 128 6.26 27.71 26.80
CA PRO A 128 6.43 26.48 27.59
C PRO A 128 6.37 25.22 26.73
N GLY A 129 5.39 25.13 25.83
CA GLY A 129 5.25 24.03 24.88
C GLY A 129 6.38 23.86 23.89
N SER A 130 6.98 24.96 23.42
CA SER A 130 8.09 24.91 22.47
C SER A 130 9.40 24.52 23.16
N ILE A 131 9.60 24.94 24.40
CA ILE A 131 10.70 24.47 25.25
C ILE A 131 10.55 22.98 25.51
N ALA A 132 9.34 22.55 25.87
CA ALA A 132 9.01 21.17 26.14
C ALA A 132 9.23 20.28 24.91
N ALA A 133 8.80 20.73 23.72
CA ALA A 133 9.09 20.06 22.45
C ALA A 133 10.60 19.91 22.19
N GLU A 134 11.39 20.97 22.42
CA GLU A 134 12.84 20.90 22.25
C GLU A 134 13.47 19.90 23.22
N LYS A 135 13.12 19.93 24.51
CA LYS A 135 13.63 18.98 25.50
C LYS A 135 13.27 17.54 25.14
N HIS A 136 12.03 17.33 24.73
CA HIS A 136 11.53 16.03 24.33
C HIS A 136 12.29 15.48 23.12
N HIS A 137 12.33 16.23 22.02
CA HIS A 137 12.99 15.79 20.79
C HIS A 137 14.50 15.71 20.93
N PHE A 138 15.14 16.72 21.52
CA PHE A 138 16.60 16.72 21.66
C PHE A 138 17.05 15.55 22.54
N ASP A 139 16.55 15.43 23.77
CA ASP A 139 17.10 14.47 24.72
C ASP A 139 16.76 13.01 24.32
N LEU A 140 15.59 12.77 23.71
CA LEU A 140 15.20 11.43 23.26
C LEU A 140 15.77 11.08 21.88
N ASP A 141 15.54 11.92 20.87
CA ASP A 141 15.86 11.59 19.48
C ASP A 141 17.37 11.63 19.26
N PHE A 142 18.09 12.62 19.81
CA PHE A 142 19.56 12.61 19.76
C PHE A 142 20.14 11.50 20.63
N GLY A 143 19.49 11.15 21.75
CA GLY A 143 19.87 10.01 22.58
C GLY A 143 19.87 8.70 21.78
N MET A 144 18.81 8.47 20.99
CA MET A 144 18.73 7.34 20.07
C MET A 144 19.76 7.45 18.93
N GLY A 145 19.88 8.62 18.31
CA GLY A 145 20.85 8.88 17.24
C GLY A 145 22.30 8.60 17.67
N GLY A 146 22.67 8.95 18.90
CA GLY A 146 23.99 8.67 19.47
C GLY A 146 24.29 7.18 19.66
N ARG A 147 23.24 6.35 19.79
CA ARG A 147 23.34 4.88 19.94
C ARG A 147 23.11 4.12 18.63
N LEU A 148 22.72 4.81 17.55
CA LEU A 148 22.29 4.20 16.29
C LEU A 148 23.35 3.30 15.66
N VAL A 149 24.63 3.71 15.65
CA VAL A 149 25.72 2.89 15.07
C VAL A 149 25.98 1.62 15.89
N GLU A 150 25.89 1.70 17.22
CA GLU A 150 26.02 0.54 18.10
C GLU A 150 24.85 -0.42 17.89
N TYR A 151 23.64 0.11 17.74
CA TYR A 151 22.43 -0.65 17.44
C TYR A 151 22.55 -1.41 16.11
N MET A 152 22.94 -0.72 15.02
CA MET A 152 23.13 -1.34 13.70
C MET A 152 24.18 -2.45 13.69
N ARG A 153 25.23 -2.33 14.52
CA ARG A 153 26.30 -3.33 14.63
C ARG A 153 26.00 -4.46 15.62
N GLY A 154 25.11 -4.22 16.58
CA GLY A 154 24.70 -5.19 17.58
C GLY A 154 23.49 -5.99 17.12
N PRO A 155 22.28 -5.69 17.61
CA PRO A 155 21.07 -6.45 17.25
C PRO A 155 20.62 -6.29 15.78
N GLY A 156 21.13 -5.29 15.05
CA GLY A 156 20.70 -4.99 13.68
C GLY A 156 19.44 -4.13 13.65
N ILE A 157 19.09 -3.61 12.48
CA ILE A 157 17.89 -2.78 12.29
C ILE A 157 16.66 -3.68 12.26
N GLN A 158 15.77 -3.48 13.22
CA GLN A 158 14.42 -4.07 13.22
C GLN A 158 13.44 -3.07 12.61
N GLN A 159 12.59 -3.56 11.70
CA GLN A 159 11.59 -2.71 11.06
C GLN A 159 10.38 -2.51 11.96
N PHE A 160 9.89 -3.57 12.61
CA PHE A 160 8.71 -3.53 13.47
C PHE A 160 8.96 -4.15 14.85
N ALA A 161 8.21 -3.70 15.86
CA ALA A 161 8.34 -4.17 17.24
C ALA A 161 7.63 -5.51 17.52
N ASP A 162 6.85 -6.02 16.57
CA ASP A 162 6.03 -7.24 16.73
C ASP A 162 6.76 -8.53 16.34
N GLU A 163 8.01 -8.44 15.86
CA GLU A 163 8.85 -9.62 15.65
C GLU A 163 9.25 -10.26 16.99
N PRO A 164 9.28 -11.61 17.09
CA PRO A 164 9.76 -12.31 18.28
C PRO A 164 11.19 -11.86 18.64
N ASP A 165 11.42 -11.57 19.91
CA ASP A 165 12.71 -11.10 20.45
C ASP A 165 13.25 -9.77 19.88
N ALA A 166 12.40 -9.00 19.17
CA ALA A 166 12.80 -7.71 18.60
C ALA A 166 13.37 -6.75 19.66
N ILE A 167 14.54 -6.21 19.35
CA ILE A 167 15.12 -5.08 20.09
C ILE A 167 14.97 -3.87 19.20
N THR A 168 13.98 -3.01 19.50
CA THR A 168 13.82 -1.72 18.82
C THR A 168 14.96 -0.78 19.21
N LEU A 169 15.23 0.25 18.39
CA LEU A 169 16.21 1.27 18.75
C LEU A 169 15.81 1.99 20.05
N PHE A 170 14.52 2.26 20.26
CA PHE A 170 14.03 2.86 21.51
C PHE A 170 14.42 2.03 22.72
N LYS A 171 14.17 0.71 22.68
CA LYS A 171 14.55 -0.24 23.73
C LYS A 171 16.06 -0.31 23.93
N PHE A 172 16.83 -0.32 22.84
CA PHE A 172 18.28 -0.36 22.90
C PHE A 172 18.89 0.90 23.53
N ALA A 173 18.33 2.08 23.21
CA ALA A 173 18.82 3.35 23.70
C ALA A 173 18.39 3.64 25.14
N HIS A 174 17.11 3.38 25.46
CA HIS A 174 16.47 3.85 26.70
C HIS A 174 16.10 2.73 27.68
N GLY A 175 16.20 1.45 27.28
CA GLY A 175 15.97 0.30 28.16
C GLY A 175 14.50 0.01 28.47
N THR A 176 13.57 0.56 27.70
CA THR A 176 12.12 0.34 27.81
C THR A 176 11.54 0.12 26.43
N ASP A 177 10.50 -0.72 26.29
CA ASP A 177 9.98 -1.09 24.97
C ASP A 177 9.38 0.10 24.20
N VAL A 178 8.71 1.01 24.91
CA VAL A 178 8.06 2.21 24.36
C VAL A 178 8.23 3.41 25.29
N ILE A 179 7.91 4.60 24.77
CA ILE A 179 8.06 5.88 25.45
C ILE A 179 7.41 5.94 26.84
N PHE A 180 6.23 5.36 27.02
CA PHE A 180 5.51 5.43 28.29
C PHE A 180 6.28 4.80 29.45
N GLY A 181 7.03 3.71 29.21
CA GLY A 181 7.88 3.10 30.23
C GLY A 181 9.06 4.00 30.63
N LEU A 182 9.54 4.85 29.73
CA LEU A 182 10.54 5.87 30.03
C LEU A 182 9.93 7.02 30.85
N LEU A 183 8.74 7.50 30.49
CA LEU A 183 8.06 8.58 31.20
C LEU A 183 7.75 8.22 32.66
N GLU A 184 7.51 6.94 32.97
CA GLU A 184 7.35 6.46 34.35
C GLU A 184 8.64 6.55 35.17
N LYS A 185 9.80 6.43 34.53
CA LYS A 185 11.11 6.42 35.18
C LYS A 185 11.80 7.79 35.18
N ASN A 186 11.36 8.71 34.32
CA ASN A 186 11.97 10.02 34.14
C ASN A 186 10.93 11.15 34.28
N PRO A 187 10.76 11.71 35.50
CA PRO A 187 9.77 12.76 35.75
C PRO A 187 9.99 14.04 34.94
N GLU A 188 11.25 14.41 34.64
CA GLU A 188 11.53 15.59 33.81
C GLU A 188 11.05 15.37 32.38
N GLN A 189 11.37 14.21 31.79
CA GLN A 189 10.89 13.88 30.45
C GLN A 189 9.38 13.70 30.40
N LYS A 190 8.77 13.17 31.46
CA LYS A 190 7.31 13.15 31.59
C LYS A 190 6.72 14.55 31.51
N GLN A 191 7.26 15.49 32.29
CA GLN A 191 6.77 16.86 32.29
C GLN A 191 6.94 17.51 30.91
N ALA A 192 8.11 17.34 30.27
CA ALA A 192 8.35 17.83 28.92
C ALA A 192 7.38 17.22 27.89
N PHE A 193 7.10 15.92 27.98
CA PHE A 193 6.12 15.27 27.11
C PHE A 193 4.71 15.84 27.34
N ASP A 194 4.26 15.95 28.59
CA ASP A 194 2.94 16.46 28.94
C ASP A 194 2.74 17.91 28.45
N ASP A 195 3.73 18.79 28.68
CA ASP A 195 3.68 20.19 28.27
C ASP A 195 3.73 20.36 26.74
N TYR A 196 4.53 19.53 26.05
CA TYR A 196 4.55 19.48 24.59
C TYR A 196 3.18 19.07 24.03
N MET A 197 2.60 18.00 24.58
CA MET A 197 1.28 17.51 24.17
C MET A 197 0.18 18.51 24.50
N ALA A 198 0.28 19.25 25.61
CA ALA A 198 -0.64 20.33 25.95
C ALA A 198 -0.55 21.49 24.95
N ALA A 199 0.65 21.87 24.50
CA ALA A 199 0.82 22.97 23.57
C ALA A 199 0.37 22.67 22.14
N ARG A 200 0.41 21.39 21.72
CA ARG A 200 -0.31 20.94 20.50
C ARG A 200 -1.81 21.27 20.57
N ARG A 201 -2.36 21.56 21.75
CA ARG A 201 -3.77 21.91 21.94
C ARG A 201 -4.12 23.38 21.68
N VAL A 202 -3.13 24.28 21.61
CA VAL A 202 -3.34 25.75 21.65
C VAL A 202 -3.26 26.42 20.26
N GLY A 203 -2.93 25.67 19.19
CA GLY A 203 -2.83 26.22 17.84
C GLY A 203 -4.18 26.36 17.13
N ASN A 204 -4.39 27.45 16.38
CA ASN A 204 -5.48 27.65 15.40
C ASN A 204 -5.32 26.75 14.16
N LEU A 205 -5.09 25.46 14.39
CA LEU A 205 -5.05 24.45 13.34
C LEU A 205 -6.49 24.04 13.02
N PRO A 206 -6.83 23.85 11.73
CA PRO A 206 -8.11 23.27 11.34
C PRO A 206 -8.33 21.96 12.11
N GLN A 207 -9.49 21.84 12.75
CA GLN A 207 -9.85 20.60 13.45
C GLN A 207 -10.29 19.54 12.45
N TRP A 208 -10.21 18.26 12.85
CA TRP A 208 -10.58 17.13 11.99
C TRP A 208 -12.01 17.30 11.44
N PHE A 209 -12.95 17.78 12.26
CA PHE A 209 -14.36 17.99 11.90
C PHE A 209 -14.64 19.26 11.08
N GLU A 210 -13.59 20.00 10.74
CA GLU A 210 -13.62 21.11 9.77
C GLU A 210 -12.97 20.69 8.45
N ILE A 211 -11.97 19.79 8.49
CA ILE A 211 -11.34 19.18 7.31
C ILE A 211 -12.30 18.17 6.67
N TYR A 212 -12.93 17.33 7.51
CA TYR A 212 -14.10 16.56 7.13
C TYR A 212 -15.35 17.37 7.37
N PRO A 213 -16.27 17.41 6.42
CA PRO A 213 -17.55 18.10 6.60
C PRO A 213 -18.46 17.28 7.53
N ALA A 214 -18.09 17.15 8.81
CA ALA A 214 -18.74 16.28 9.79
C ALA A 214 -20.22 16.61 9.96
N ALA A 215 -20.56 17.90 9.98
CA ALA A 215 -21.94 18.36 10.07
C ALA A 215 -22.82 17.85 8.92
N GLU A 216 -22.29 17.81 7.69
CA GLU A 216 -23.00 17.26 6.53
C GLU A 216 -23.04 15.74 6.60
N LYS A 217 -21.89 15.11 6.85
CA LYS A 217 -21.75 13.64 6.78
C LYS A 217 -22.45 12.89 7.91
N PHE A 218 -22.70 13.56 9.04
CA PHE A 218 -23.47 13.02 10.16
C PHE A 218 -24.93 13.50 10.19
N ALA A 219 -25.38 14.26 9.17
CA ALA A 219 -26.78 14.74 9.12
C ALA A 219 -27.81 13.59 9.07
N ASN A 220 -27.44 12.44 8.50
CA ASN A 220 -28.26 11.23 8.43
C ASN A 220 -28.05 10.26 9.61
N ALA A 221 -27.30 10.65 10.64
CA ALA A 221 -27.11 9.81 11.82
C ALA A 221 -28.45 9.54 12.50
N HIS A 222 -28.59 8.34 13.04
CA HIS A 222 -29.73 7.95 13.86
C HIS A 222 -29.90 8.94 15.02
N ARG A 223 -31.15 9.37 15.24
CA ARG A 223 -31.48 10.35 16.28
C ARG A 223 -31.85 9.73 17.62
N ASP A 224 -31.93 8.40 17.67
CA ASP A 224 -32.18 7.66 18.91
C ASP A 224 -31.00 7.88 19.88
N PRO A 225 -31.23 8.39 21.10
CA PRO A 225 -30.16 8.57 22.09
C PRO A 225 -29.38 7.30 22.45
N SER A 226 -29.93 6.11 22.27
CA SER A 226 -29.19 4.85 22.50
C SER A 226 -28.24 4.47 21.36
N SER A 227 -28.41 5.07 20.17
CA SER A 227 -27.53 4.83 19.02
C SER A 227 -26.17 5.48 19.25
N SER A 228 -25.10 4.83 18.80
CA SER A 228 -23.74 5.37 18.91
C SER A 228 -23.41 6.22 17.69
N LEU A 229 -23.16 7.51 17.90
CA LEU A 229 -22.70 8.37 16.83
C LEU A 229 -21.22 8.09 16.54
N MET A 230 -20.37 8.20 17.55
CA MET A 230 -18.93 8.12 17.33
C MET A 230 -18.24 7.36 18.46
N VAL A 231 -17.34 6.46 18.06
CA VAL A 231 -16.44 5.72 18.95
C VAL A 231 -15.02 6.17 18.63
N ASP A 232 -14.37 6.84 19.57
CA ASP A 232 -12.97 7.28 19.48
C ASP A 232 -12.06 6.19 20.06
N VAL A 233 -11.48 5.37 19.18
CA VAL A 233 -10.72 4.15 19.51
C VAL A 233 -9.25 4.52 19.73
N GLY A 234 -8.77 4.37 20.96
CA GLY A 234 -7.42 4.83 21.35
C GLY A 234 -7.37 6.35 21.51
N GLY A 235 -8.47 6.98 21.92
CA GLY A 235 -8.62 8.44 21.95
C GLY A 235 -7.81 9.15 23.05
N GLY A 236 -7.06 8.41 23.88
CA GLY A 236 -6.21 8.96 24.93
C GLY A 236 -7.02 9.74 25.97
N PRO A 237 -6.66 11.01 26.27
CA PRO A 237 -7.43 11.88 27.14
C PRO A 237 -8.79 12.35 26.58
N GLY A 238 -9.16 11.98 25.35
CA GLY A 238 -10.46 12.28 24.74
C GLY A 238 -10.62 13.70 24.18
N GLN A 239 -9.53 14.43 23.98
CA GLN A 239 -9.58 15.84 23.54
C GLN A 239 -10.34 16.05 22.22
N GLU A 240 -10.32 15.07 21.31
CA GLU A 240 -10.98 15.21 20.02
C GLU A 240 -12.50 15.13 20.15
N LEU A 241 -13.01 14.21 20.97
CA LEU A 241 -14.43 14.15 21.32
C LEU A 241 -14.89 15.39 22.09
N ILE A 242 -14.06 15.90 23.01
CA ILE A 242 -14.38 17.11 23.78
C ILE A 242 -14.58 18.29 22.83
N ARG A 243 -13.61 18.55 21.93
CA ARG A 243 -13.71 19.66 20.96
C ARG A 243 -14.86 19.47 19.98
N PHE A 244 -15.10 18.24 19.53
CA PHE A 244 -16.23 17.94 18.67
C PHE A 244 -17.56 18.25 19.37
N LYS A 245 -17.71 17.87 20.64
CA LYS A 245 -18.91 18.15 21.44
C LYS A 245 -19.08 19.64 21.74
N GLU A 246 -17.99 20.36 22.01
CA GLU A 246 -18.03 21.83 22.18
C GLU A 246 -18.48 22.55 20.92
N LYS A 247 -18.03 22.08 19.74
CA LYS A 247 -18.43 22.64 18.44
C LYS A 247 -19.87 22.27 18.08
N TYR A 248 -20.28 21.04 18.38
CA TYR A 248 -21.59 20.48 18.02
C TYR A 248 -22.32 19.93 19.26
N PRO A 249 -22.78 20.80 20.18
CA PRO A 249 -23.36 20.39 21.46
C PRO A 249 -24.64 19.57 21.31
N ASP A 250 -25.42 19.82 20.25
CA ASP A 250 -26.72 19.20 20.01
C ASP A 250 -26.65 17.92 19.15
N THR A 251 -25.45 17.38 18.91
CA THR A 251 -25.31 16.19 18.07
C THR A 251 -26.01 14.98 18.72
N PRO A 252 -26.90 14.29 18.01
CA PRO A 252 -27.62 13.15 18.56
C PRO A 252 -26.72 11.91 18.66
N GLY A 253 -27.10 10.98 19.53
CA GLY A 253 -26.40 9.72 19.77
C GLY A 253 -25.23 9.83 20.75
N ARG A 254 -24.65 8.68 21.06
CA ARG A 254 -23.59 8.52 22.06
C ARG A 254 -22.23 8.86 21.47
N LEU A 255 -21.40 9.54 22.27
CA LEU A 255 -19.99 9.77 22.02
C LEU A 255 -19.20 8.91 23.01
N ILE A 256 -18.44 7.96 22.50
CA ILE A 256 -17.77 6.94 23.33
C ILE A 256 -16.26 7.07 23.15
N LEU A 257 -15.55 7.39 24.23
CA LEU A 257 -14.09 7.38 24.31
C LEU A 257 -13.63 5.98 24.73
N GLN A 258 -12.80 5.35 23.91
CA GLN A 258 -12.20 4.04 24.20
C GLN A 258 -10.69 4.14 24.39
N ASP A 259 -10.19 3.61 25.49
CA ASP A 259 -8.75 3.45 25.75
C ASP A 259 -8.51 2.37 26.82
N LEU A 260 -7.25 2.08 27.11
CA LEU A 260 -6.86 1.16 28.18
C LEU A 260 -7.22 1.72 29.56
N PRO A 261 -7.45 0.85 30.58
CA PRO A 261 -7.85 1.27 31.92
C PRO A 261 -6.89 2.30 32.54
N LEU A 262 -5.58 2.12 32.37
CA LEU A 262 -4.57 3.02 32.93
C LEU A 262 -4.64 4.44 32.33
N THR A 263 -5.02 4.57 31.05
CA THR A 263 -5.20 5.86 30.40
C THR A 263 -6.44 6.55 30.92
N LEU A 264 -7.58 5.84 30.96
CA LEU A 264 -8.86 6.41 31.38
C LEU A 264 -8.87 6.82 32.86
N GLN A 265 -8.17 6.08 33.73
CA GLN A 265 -8.02 6.44 35.15
C GLN A 265 -7.30 7.77 35.39
N ARG A 266 -6.53 8.26 34.40
CA ARG A 266 -5.84 9.57 34.49
C ARG A 266 -6.75 10.74 34.12
N ILE A 267 -7.95 10.47 33.61
CA ILE A 267 -8.91 11.50 33.25
C ILE A 267 -9.68 11.89 34.51
N GLU A 268 -9.47 13.11 35.01
CA GLU A 268 -10.15 13.59 36.22
C GLU A 268 -11.67 13.68 36.03
N LYS A 269 -12.11 14.21 34.88
CA LYS A 269 -13.53 14.33 34.52
C LYS A 269 -13.71 14.53 33.02
N LEU A 270 -14.59 13.72 32.40
CA LEU A 270 -15.09 13.98 31.05
C LEU A 270 -16.32 14.92 31.09
N PRO A 271 -16.51 15.77 30.07
CA PRO A 271 -17.75 16.54 29.92
C PRO A 271 -18.99 15.66 29.81
N ASP A 272 -20.14 16.18 30.25
CA ASP A 272 -21.42 15.48 30.11
C ASP A 272 -21.72 15.16 28.64
N GLY A 273 -22.17 13.93 28.38
CA GLY A 273 -22.46 13.45 27.03
C GLY A 273 -21.29 12.75 26.32
N ILE A 274 -20.15 12.57 26.98
CA ILE A 274 -19.06 11.70 26.54
C ILE A 274 -18.92 10.54 27.54
N GLU A 275 -18.95 9.31 27.03
CA GLU A 275 -18.86 8.09 27.82
C GLU A 275 -17.44 7.52 27.72
N ALA A 276 -16.79 7.22 28.84
CA ALA A 276 -15.55 6.44 28.86
C ALA A 276 -15.86 4.94 28.83
N MET A 277 -15.11 4.19 28.02
CA MET A 277 -15.23 2.73 27.91
C MET A 277 -13.84 2.10 27.85
N GLU A 278 -13.53 1.23 28.80
CA GLU A 278 -12.29 0.44 28.75
C GLU A 278 -12.30 -0.49 27.53
N TYR A 279 -11.26 -0.44 26.71
CA TYR A 279 -11.15 -1.27 25.52
C TYR A 279 -9.69 -1.48 25.10
N ASP A 280 -9.35 -2.72 24.75
CA ASP A 280 -8.13 -3.08 24.03
C ASP A 280 -8.50 -3.35 22.57
N PHE A 281 -7.98 -2.51 21.67
CA PHE A 281 -8.29 -2.56 20.23
C PHE A 281 -7.80 -3.82 19.50
N PHE A 282 -7.03 -4.68 20.15
CA PHE A 282 -6.70 -6.01 19.62
C PHE A 282 -7.81 -7.05 19.87
N THR A 283 -8.77 -6.73 20.74
CA THR A 283 -9.93 -7.56 21.08
C THR A 283 -11.19 -7.14 20.29
N PRO A 284 -12.20 -8.00 20.13
CA PRO A 284 -13.43 -7.67 19.40
C PRO A 284 -14.09 -6.37 19.87
N GLN A 285 -14.40 -5.47 18.93
CA GLN A 285 -14.97 -4.16 19.22
C GLN A 285 -16.38 -4.29 19.85
N PRO A 286 -16.59 -3.82 21.09
CA PRO A 286 -17.84 -4.02 21.83
C PRO A 286 -19.00 -3.14 21.35
N VAL A 287 -18.74 -1.96 20.80
CA VAL A 287 -19.79 -1.07 20.29
C VAL A 287 -20.09 -1.47 18.85
N LYS A 288 -21.31 -1.90 18.54
CA LYS A 288 -21.74 -2.34 17.21
C LYS A 288 -22.56 -1.27 16.49
N GLY A 289 -22.38 -1.14 15.18
CA GLY A 289 -23.19 -0.28 14.30
C GLY A 289 -23.08 1.22 14.59
N ALA A 290 -21.97 1.69 15.13
CA ALA A 290 -21.77 3.14 15.33
C ALA A 290 -21.73 3.87 13.98
N ARG A 291 -22.21 5.12 13.92
CA ARG A 291 -22.12 5.92 12.68
C ARG A 291 -20.67 6.12 12.26
N ALA A 292 -19.78 6.38 13.22
CA ALA A 292 -18.35 6.55 13.01
C ALA A 292 -17.51 5.77 14.03
N TYR A 293 -16.48 5.09 13.55
CA TYR A 293 -15.34 4.66 14.37
C TYR A 293 -14.16 5.54 13.98
N PHE A 294 -13.55 6.23 14.94
CA PHE A 294 -12.49 7.20 14.73
C PHE A 294 -11.20 6.68 15.35
N LEU A 295 -10.11 6.66 14.57
CA LEU A 295 -8.75 6.37 15.04
C LEU A 295 -7.89 7.57 14.68
N ARG A 296 -7.08 8.05 15.61
CA ARG A 296 -6.16 9.16 15.36
C ARG A 296 -4.82 8.91 16.01
N ASP A 297 -3.73 9.04 15.24
CA ASP A 297 -2.37 8.77 15.71
C ASP A 297 -2.29 7.37 16.37
N VAL A 298 -2.98 6.37 15.78
CA VAL A 298 -3.07 4.99 16.30
C VAL A 298 -2.27 4.05 15.42
N LEU A 299 -2.69 3.87 14.16
CA LEU A 299 -2.20 2.81 13.29
C LEU A 299 -0.77 3.07 12.81
N HIS A 300 -0.32 4.33 12.80
CA HIS A 300 1.07 4.68 12.51
C HIS A 300 2.09 4.12 13.53
N ASN A 301 1.65 3.71 14.72
CA ASN A 301 2.50 3.11 15.76
C ASN A 301 2.73 1.60 15.55
N TRP A 302 2.08 1.00 14.55
CA TRP A 302 1.98 -0.45 14.42
C TRP A 302 2.37 -0.92 13.02
N SER A 303 2.89 -2.14 12.94
CA SER A 303 3.10 -2.87 11.69
C SER A 303 1.80 -3.03 10.90
N ASP A 304 1.91 -3.39 9.62
CA ASP A 304 0.73 -3.72 8.81
C ASP A 304 -0.06 -4.91 9.35
N ALA A 305 0.61 -5.91 9.91
CA ALA A 305 -0.06 -7.08 10.47
C ALA A 305 -0.91 -6.71 11.70
N LYS A 306 -0.34 -5.91 12.61
CA LYS A 306 -1.04 -5.41 13.80
C LYS A 306 -2.13 -4.40 13.44
N SER A 307 -1.88 -3.51 12.48
CA SER A 307 -2.88 -2.57 12.00
C SER A 307 -4.05 -3.29 11.34
N ALA A 308 -3.80 -4.35 10.55
CA ALA A 308 -4.85 -5.17 9.98
C ALA A 308 -5.68 -5.88 11.07
N GLN A 309 -5.04 -6.34 12.15
CA GLN A 309 -5.74 -6.90 13.31
C GLN A 309 -6.65 -5.86 13.97
N ILE A 310 -6.17 -4.64 14.22
CA ILE A 310 -6.98 -3.56 14.81
C ILE A 310 -8.18 -3.24 13.91
N LEU A 311 -7.91 -3.04 12.62
CA LEU A 311 -8.93 -2.71 11.63
C LEU A 311 -9.97 -3.83 11.51
N SER A 312 -9.58 -5.10 11.54
CA SER A 312 -10.55 -6.21 11.46
C SER A 312 -11.53 -6.21 12.64
N ARG A 313 -11.08 -5.84 13.85
CA ARG A 313 -11.99 -5.69 15.01
C ARG A 313 -13.02 -4.58 14.80
N VAL A 314 -12.62 -3.48 14.17
CA VAL A 314 -13.53 -2.40 13.83
C VAL A 314 -14.50 -2.85 12.73
N VAL A 315 -14.02 -3.49 11.66
CA VAL A 315 -14.84 -4.02 10.56
C VAL A 315 -15.90 -4.99 11.07
N GLU A 316 -15.56 -5.92 11.98
CA GLU A 316 -16.49 -6.84 12.64
C GLU A 316 -17.62 -6.14 13.43
N ALA A 317 -17.49 -4.85 13.70
CA ALA A 317 -18.48 -4.06 14.42
C ALA A 317 -19.27 -3.08 13.54
N MET A 318 -18.78 -2.80 12.33
CA MET A 318 -19.41 -1.87 11.41
C MET A 318 -20.70 -2.42 10.82
N ASP A 319 -21.69 -1.54 10.67
CA ASP A 319 -22.83 -1.76 9.79
C ASP A 319 -22.41 -1.38 8.35
N PRO A 320 -22.42 -2.31 7.38
CA PRO A 320 -21.99 -2.03 6.00
C PRO A 320 -22.71 -0.88 5.32
N GLU A 321 -23.98 -0.65 5.64
CA GLU A 321 -24.82 0.36 4.97
C GLU A 321 -24.80 1.72 5.70
N TYR A 322 -24.27 1.77 6.92
CA TYR A 322 -24.41 2.93 7.81
C TYR A 322 -23.10 3.41 8.45
N SER A 323 -22.23 2.50 8.87
CA SER A 323 -21.00 2.84 9.57
C SER A 323 -19.94 3.45 8.65
N THR A 324 -19.00 4.16 9.26
CA THR A 324 -17.86 4.74 8.56
C THR A 324 -16.64 4.70 9.48
N LEU A 325 -15.49 4.26 8.97
CA LEU A 325 -14.24 4.29 9.70
C LEU A 325 -13.43 5.52 9.33
N LEU A 326 -13.11 6.40 10.27
CA LEU A 326 -12.33 7.61 10.09
C LEU A 326 -10.91 7.41 10.69
N ILE A 327 -9.84 7.78 9.96
CA ILE A 327 -8.44 7.57 10.38
C ILE A 327 -7.63 8.88 10.23
N ASP A 328 -7.32 9.57 11.31
CA ASP A 328 -6.50 10.79 11.29
C ASP A 328 -5.02 10.44 11.58
N ASP A 329 -4.22 10.20 10.51
CA ASP A 329 -2.79 9.78 10.52
C ASP A 329 -2.03 10.43 9.34
N TYR A 330 -0.68 10.49 9.33
CA TYR A 330 0.01 10.99 8.13
C TYR A 330 -0.20 10.06 6.92
N VAL A 331 -0.36 10.67 5.74
CA VAL A 331 -0.58 9.95 4.48
C VAL A 331 0.37 10.49 3.45
N LEU A 332 1.37 9.67 3.15
CA LEU A 332 2.43 10.06 2.23
C LEU A 332 1.93 9.88 0.79
N PRO A 333 2.26 10.80 -0.14
CA PRO A 333 2.10 10.49 -1.55
C PRO A 333 3.06 9.35 -1.93
N ASP A 334 2.67 8.52 -2.91
CA ASP A 334 3.52 7.41 -3.38
C ASP A 334 4.87 7.90 -3.95
N THR A 335 4.93 9.16 -4.38
CA THR A 335 6.15 9.83 -4.83
C THR A 335 6.20 11.28 -4.35
N GLY A 336 7.40 11.77 -4.01
CA GLY A 336 7.61 13.18 -3.70
C GLY A 336 7.02 13.62 -2.35
N ALA A 337 7.11 12.76 -1.33
CA ALA A 337 6.71 13.11 0.03
C ALA A 337 7.37 14.41 0.50
N ASP A 338 6.62 15.26 1.18
CA ASP A 338 7.18 16.45 1.80
C ASP A 338 8.12 16.06 2.94
N LEU A 339 9.14 16.91 3.17
CA LEU A 339 10.18 16.61 4.14
C LEU A 339 9.62 16.35 5.55
N ARG A 340 8.57 17.08 5.97
CA ARG A 340 8.04 16.95 7.33
C ARG A 340 7.32 15.61 7.51
N ALA A 341 6.57 15.16 6.52
CA ALA A 341 5.93 13.84 6.52
C ALA A 341 6.97 12.71 6.49
N ALA A 342 8.03 12.83 5.68
CA ALA A 342 9.11 11.85 5.64
C ALA A 342 9.90 11.80 6.96
N GLU A 343 10.15 12.94 7.61
CA GLU A 343 10.77 12.99 8.94
C GLU A 343 9.87 12.37 10.02
N MET A 344 8.54 12.49 9.87
CA MET A 344 7.59 11.83 10.77
C MET A 344 7.65 10.30 10.65
N ASP A 345 7.76 9.77 9.43
CA ASP A 345 7.94 8.33 9.20
C ASP A 345 9.17 7.79 9.94
N ILE A 346 10.31 8.49 9.79
CA ILE A 346 11.53 8.15 10.55
C ILE A 346 11.29 8.25 12.05
N LEU A 347 10.59 9.28 12.53
CA LEU A 347 10.26 9.40 13.96
C LEU A 347 9.43 8.22 14.46
N MET A 348 8.45 7.75 13.68
CA MET A 348 7.62 6.58 14.05
C MET A 348 8.45 5.31 14.11
N TRP A 349 9.37 5.10 13.16
CA TRP A 349 10.33 4.02 13.25
C TRP A 349 11.18 4.10 14.53
N LEU A 350 11.74 5.26 14.84
CA LEU A 350 12.61 5.44 16.02
C LEU A 350 11.87 5.21 17.35
N HIS A 351 10.64 5.70 17.49
CA HIS A 351 9.90 5.70 18.76
C HIS A 351 9.08 4.44 19.01
N THR A 352 8.46 3.89 17.96
CA THR A 352 7.48 2.80 18.09
C THR A 352 7.80 1.60 17.23
N ALA A 353 8.82 1.70 16.36
CA ALA A 353 8.99 0.80 15.22
C ALA A 353 7.68 0.68 14.42
N GLY A 354 7.02 1.82 14.26
CA GLY A 354 5.86 2.03 13.40
C GLY A 354 6.27 2.62 12.05
N LEU A 355 5.30 3.10 11.28
CA LEU A 355 5.52 3.72 9.99
C LEU A 355 4.38 4.67 9.62
N GLU A 356 4.72 5.72 8.88
CA GLU A 356 3.74 6.53 8.17
C GLU A 356 3.53 5.95 6.76
N ARG A 357 2.27 5.73 6.38
CA ARG A 357 1.95 4.96 5.17
C ARG A 357 1.67 5.86 3.98
N THR A 358 2.13 5.42 2.81
CA THR A 358 1.74 5.99 1.52
C THR A 358 0.28 5.65 1.17
N VAL A 359 -0.30 6.37 0.20
CA VAL A 359 -1.65 6.07 -0.30
C VAL A 359 -1.77 4.62 -0.75
N SER A 360 -0.78 4.10 -1.48
CA SER A 360 -0.78 2.71 -1.95
C SER A 360 -0.66 1.70 -0.80
N GLN A 361 0.16 1.99 0.23
CA GLN A 361 0.26 1.15 1.42
C GLN A 361 -1.05 1.13 2.24
N TRP A 362 -1.70 2.28 2.41
CA TRP A 362 -3.02 2.36 3.03
C TRP A 362 -4.07 1.54 2.28
N LYS A 363 -4.13 1.67 0.94
CA LYS A 363 -5.03 0.87 0.10
C LYS A 363 -4.77 -0.63 0.26
N ALA A 364 -3.50 -1.04 0.26
CA ALA A 364 -3.12 -2.43 0.46
C ALA A 364 -3.56 -2.94 1.84
N LEU A 365 -3.34 -2.15 2.90
CA LEU A 365 -3.77 -2.48 4.26
C LEU A 365 -5.30 -2.62 4.36
N PHE A 366 -6.08 -1.71 3.78
CA PHE A 366 -7.54 -1.78 3.77
C PHE A 366 -8.05 -2.97 2.97
N GLY A 367 -7.43 -3.27 1.83
CA GLY A 367 -7.76 -4.43 1.02
C GLY A 367 -7.67 -5.75 1.79
N LYS A 368 -6.71 -5.88 2.72
CA LYS A 368 -6.54 -7.08 3.57
C LYS A 368 -7.72 -7.32 4.52
N VAL A 369 -8.50 -6.29 4.85
CA VAL A 369 -9.57 -6.35 5.86
C VAL A 369 -10.95 -6.03 5.28
N GLY A 370 -11.08 -6.01 3.94
CA GLY A 370 -12.36 -5.76 3.28
C GLY A 370 -12.84 -4.30 3.36
N LEU A 371 -11.92 -3.36 3.57
CA LEU A 371 -12.20 -1.92 3.54
C LEU A 371 -11.78 -1.32 2.20
N GLU A 372 -12.50 -0.29 1.76
CA GLU A 372 -12.15 0.51 0.59
C GLU A 372 -11.81 1.94 1.02
N LEU A 373 -10.77 2.51 0.42
CA LEU A 373 -10.46 3.93 0.55
C LEU A 373 -11.40 4.74 -0.36
N VAL A 374 -12.45 5.33 0.20
CA VAL A 374 -13.37 6.18 -0.58
C VAL A 374 -12.81 7.57 -0.86
N GLN A 375 -12.19 8.23 0.14
CA GLN A 375 -11.71 9.60 -0.04
C GLN A 375 -10.57 9.96 0.94
N ILE A 376 -9.69 10.87 0.53
CA ILE A 376 -8.71 11.54 1.38
C ILE A 376 -9.08 13.03 1.45
N TRP A 377 -9.07 13.60 2.65
CA TRP A 377 -9.33 15.02 2.88
C TRP A 377 -8.04 15.71 3.33
N HIS A 378 -7.72 16.85 2.73
CA HIS A 378 -6.45 17.55 2.97
C HIS A 378 -6.69 18.91 3.65
N SER A 379 -5.81 19.27 4.58
CA SER A 379 -5.78 20.62 5.14
C SER A 379 -5.08 21.60 4.18
N PRO A 380 -5.65 22.78 3.88
CA PRO A 380 -5.01 23.77 3.00
C PRO A 380 -3.76 24.42 3.62
N ARG A 381 -3.65 24.43 4.95
CA ARG A 381 -2.57 25.13 5.68
C ARG A 381 -1.42 24.19 6.03
N GLY A 382 -0.67 23.72 5.04
CA GLY A 382 0.76 23.36 5.10
C GLY A 382 1.26 22.38 6.18
N ARG A 383 0.41 21.89 7.07
CA ARG A 383 0.64 20.69 7.86
C ARG A 383 0.00 19.57 7.08
N THR A 384 0.83 18.64 6.65
CA THR A 384 0.44 17.28 6.26
C THR A 384 -0.09 16.53 7.49
N VAL A 385 -0.99 17.12 8.28
CA VAL A 385 -1.94 16.35 9.08
C VAL A 385 -2.95 15.89 8.04
N ALA A 386 -2.72 14.70 7.49
CA ALA A 386 -3.78 14.02 6.79
C ALA A 386 -4.77 13.55 7.86
N GLY A 387 -5.73 14.41 8.21
CA GLY A 387 -6.98 13.89 8.75
C GLY A 387 -7.60 13.06 7.65
N LEU A 388 -7.29 11.76 7.58
CA LEU A 388 -7.81 10.88 6.55
C LEU A 388 -9.19 10.40 6.99
N PHE A 389 -10.21 11.09 6.51
CA PHE A 389 -11.56 10.56 6.63
C PHE A 389 -11.75 9.51 5.57
N LEU A 390 -11.34 8.29 5.90
CA LEU A 390 -11.83 7.11 5.21
C LEU A 390 -13.34 7.15 5.30
N LEU A 391 -14.01 7.17 4.16
CA LEU A 391 -15.30 6.54 4.10
C LEU A 391 -14.96 5.08 3.83
N ALA A 392 -14.93 4.25 4.86
CA ALA A 392 -15.11 2.83 4.64
C ALA A 392 -16.62 2.60 4.73
N GLN A 393 -17.30 2.56 3.60
CA GLN A 393 -18.42 1.63 3.53
C GLN A 393 -17.76 0.26 3.58
N ALA A 394 -18.26 -0.65 4.41
CA ALA A 394 -18.05 -2.04 4.03
C ALA A 394 -18.84 -2.15 2.72
N ALA A 395 -18.14 -2.02 1.58
CA ALA A 395 -18.62 -2.73 0.41
C ALA A 395 -18.83 -4.15 0.94
N PRO A 396 -20.02 -4.75 0.78
CA PRO A 396 -20.14 -6.18 1.04
C PRO A 396 -18.93 -6.79 0.34
N ALA A 397 -18.09 -7.51 1.11
CA ALA A 397 -16.97 -8.25 0.54
C ALA A 397 -17.49 -8.81 -0.79
N PRO A 398 -16.82 -8.54 -1.93
CA PRO A 398 -17.35 -9.00 -3.22
C PRO A 398 -17.74 -10.43 -2.97
N LEU A 399 -19.07 -10.70 -3.03
CA LEU A 399 -19.64 -11.97 -2.63
C LEU A 399 -18.64 -13.00 -3.11
N ARG A 400 -18.03 -13.78 -2.20
CA ARG A 400 -17.19 -14.89 -2.60
C ARG A 400 -18.12 -15.71 -3.49
N ARG A 401 -18.02 -15.51 -4.79
CA ARG A 401 -18.88 -16.12 -5.77
C ARG A 401 -18.19 -17.42 -6.01
N ASP A 402 -18.45 -18.34 -5.07
CA ASP A 402 -18.17 -19.75 -5.27
C ASP A 402 -18.61 -20.07 -6.69
N VAL A 403 -17.71 -20.63 -7.49
CA VAL A 403 -18.04 -20.97 -8.85
C VAL A 403 -19.15 -22.02 -8.84
N SER A 404 -20.06 -21.96 -9.81
CA SER A 404 -21.06 -23.01 -9.95
C SER A 404 -20.39 -24.38 -10.13
N ALA A 405 -21.05 -25.45 -9.70
CA ALA A 405 -20.55 -26.82 -9.91
C ALA A 405 -20.30 -27.13 -11.40
N SER A 406 -21.03 -26.50 -12.32
CA SER A 406 -20.77 -26.60 -13.76
C SER A 406 -19.47 -25.92 -14.19
N VAL A 407 -19.18 -24.74 -13.66
CA VAL A 407 -17.91 -24.05 -13.94
C VAL A 407 -16.75 -24.89 -13.40
N LEU A 408 -16.84 -25.36 -12.14
CA LEU A 408 -15.79 -26.20 -11.55
C LEU A 408 -15.50 -27.46 -12.40
N ARG A 409 -16.54 -28.17 -12.86
CA ARG A 409 -16.38 -29.36 -13.72
C ARG A 409 -15.66 -29.04 -15.03
N ASN A 410 -15.96 -27.89 -15.64
CA ASN A 410 -15.27 -27.46 -16.86
C ASN A 410 -13.82 -27.09 -16.56
N LEU A 411 -13.55 -26.37 -15.46
CA LEU A 411 -12.19 -26.04 -15.04
C LEU A 411 -11.34 -27.30 -14.77
N ASP A 412 -11.93 -28.38 -14.25
CA ASP A 412 -11.23 -29.66 -14.10
C ASP A 412 -10.99 -30.34 -15.45
N LEU A 413 -12.04 -30.50 -16.28
CA LEU A 413 -11.94 -31.15 -17.59
C LEU A 413 -10.86 -30.50 -18.48
N TYR A 414 -10.82 -29.17 -18.56
CA TYR A 414 -9.86 -28.47 -19.41
C TYR A 414 -8.45 -28.39 -18.81
N ALA A 415 -8.30 -28.54 -17.49
CA ALA A 415 -6.99 -28.74 -16.86
C ALA A 415 -6.39 -30.07 -17.33
N GLN A 416 -7.22 -31.10 -17.46
CA GLN A 416 -6.82 -32.42 -17.94
C GLN A 416 -6.50 -32.45 -19.44
N TYR A 417 -7.22 -31.68 -20.27
CA TYR A 417 -6.82 -31.46 -21.67
C TYR A 417 -5.48 -30.73 -21.80
N SER A 418 -5.21 -29.77 -20.92
CA SER A 418 -3.90 -29.11 -20.83
C SER A 418 -2.81 -30.08 -20.36
N ALA A 419 -3.15 -30.98 -19.44
CA ALA A 419 -2.25 -32.02 -18.95
C ALA A 419 -1.91 -33.06 -20.03
N ALA A 420 -2.89 -33.46 -20.84
CA ALA A 420 -2.71 -34.38 -21.95
C ALA A 420 -1.72 -33.87 -23.01
N ALA A 421 -1.60 -32.55 -23.19
CA ALA A 421 -0.65 -31.96 -24.13
C ALA A 421 0.82 -32.17 -23.71
N TYR A 422 1.08 -32.54 -22.46
CA TYR A 422 2.42 -32.90 -21.98
C TYR A 422 2.81 -34.35 -22.27
N CYS A 423 1.88 -35.21 -22.69
CA CYS A 423 2.16 -36.63 -22.93
C CYS A 423 2.61 -36.85 -24.38
N ASP A 424 3.82 -37.39 -24.58
CA ASP A 424 4.42 -37.58 -25.92
C ASP A 424 3.55 -38.42 -26.86
N GLU A 425 2.81 -39.39 -26.33
CA GLU A 425 1.86 -40.21 -27.08
C GLU A 425 0.76 -39.40 -27.76
N ASN A 426 0.41 -38.23 -27.23
CA ASN A 426 -0.57 -37.31 -27.85
C ASN A 426 0.06 -36.30 -28.82
N LEU A 427 1.37 -36.40 -29.06
CA LEU A 427 2.13 -35.51 -29.95
C LEU A 427 2.79 -36.26 -31.12
N ASN A 428 2.61 -37.57 -31.21
CA ASN A 428 3.21 -38.42 -32.24
C ASN A 428 2.31 -39.58 -32.72
N SER A 429 1.01 -39.53 -32.45
CA SER A 429 0.05 -40.60 -32.78
C SER A 429 -1.31 -40.08 -33.27
N THR A 430 -1.30 -39.17 -34.25
CA THR A 430 -2.52 -38.59 -34.83
C THR A 430 -3.55 -39.64 -35.24
N GLY A 431 -4.82 -39.36 -34.99
CA GLY A 431 -5.94 -40.27 -35.30
C GLY A 431 -6.25 -41.28 -34.20
N THR A 432 -5.47 -41.30 -33.12
CA THR A 432 -5.71 -42.14 -31.94
C THR A 432 -6.55 -41.42 -30.88
N LYS A 433 -6.94 -42.18 -29.85
CA LYS A 433 -7.62 -41.65 -28.66
C LYS A 433 -6.56 -41.03 -27.73
N LEU A 434 -6.86 -39.87 -27.15
CA LEU A 434 -5.96 -39.23 -26.19
C LEU A 434 -5.81 -40.08 -24.93
N SER A 435 -4.58 -40.20 -24.44
CA SER A 435 -4.24 -40.92 -23.21
C SER A 435 -3.19 -40.19 -22.37
N CYS A 436 -3.13 -40.48 -21.07
CA CYS A 436 -2.12 -39.92 -20.20
C CYS A 436 -1.47 -41.00 -19.34
N GLY A 437 -0.30 -41.49 -19.77
CA GLY A 437 0.50 -42.45 -18.99
C GLY A 437 0.82 -42.00 -17.55
N GLY A 438 0.78 -40.70 -17.25
CA GLY A 438 0.95 -40.14 -15.91
C GLY A 438 -0.28 -40.18 -14.99
N GLY A 439 -1.44 -40.65 -15.49
CA GLY A 439 -2.69 -40.74 -14.71
C GLY A 439 -3.34 -39.39 -14.38
N ASN A 440 -2.94 -38.31 -15.05
CA ASN A 440 -3.33 -36.93 -14.79
C ASN A 440 -4.41 -36.39 -15.76
N CYS A 441 -5.03 -37.24 -16.59
CA CYS A 441 -6.20 -36.85 -17.41
C CYS A 441 -7.35 -37.89 -17.47
N PRO A 442 -7.82 -38.44 -16.33
CA PRO A 442 -8.84 -39.50 -16.32
C PRO A 442 -10.17 -39.16 -17.02
N LEU A 443 -10.61 -37.89 -17.01
CA LEU A 443 -11.82 -37.44 -17.72
C LEU A 443 -11.62 -37.44 -19.23
N VAL A 444 -10.43 -37.07 -19.70
CA VAL A 444 -10.06 -37.12 -21.13
C VAL A 444 -9.96 -38.58 -21.59
N GLU A 445 -9.39 -39.46 -20.76
CA GLU A 445 -9.32 -40.90 -21.03
C GLU A 445 -10.70 -41.58 -21.00
N ALA A 446 -11.64 -41.08 -20.20
CA ALA A 446 -13.02 -41.55 -20.17
C ALA A 446 -13.83 -41.09 -21.40
N ALA A 447 -13.46 -39.95 -22.00
CA ALA A 447 -14.15 -39.39 -23.15
C ALA A 447 -13.85 -40.16 -24.46
N SER A 448 -14.76 -40.02 -25.43
CA SER A 448 -14.59 -40.56 -26.78
C SER A 448 -13.82 -39.55 -27.63
N THR A 449 -12.53 -39.42 -27.34
CA THR A 449 -11.65 -38.48 -28.03
C THR A 449 -10.98 -39.08 -29.25
N LYS A 450 -10.67 -38.21 -30.22
CA LYS A 450 -9.83 -38.53 -31.36
C LYS A 450 -8.93 -37.35 -31.68
N SER A 451 -7.63 -37.56 -31.66
CA SER A 451 -6.64 -36.62 -32.16
C SER A 451 -6.86 -36.41 -33.67
N LEU A 452 -7.14 -35.17 -34.07
CA LEU A 452 -7.33 -34.75 -35.46
C LEU A 452 -6.01 -34.27 -36.06
N ASP A 453 -5.18 -33.64 -35.24
CA ASP A 453 -3.86 -33.14 -35.62
C ASP A 453 -2.97 -32.95 -34.39
N GLU A 454 -1.66 -33.02 -34.59
CA GLU A 454 -0.65 -32.90 -33.54
C GLU A 454 0.53 -32.08 -34.08
N PHE A 455 1.11 -31.24 -33.24
CA PHE A 455 2.24 -30.39 -33.60
C PHE A 455 3.28 -30.39 -32.48
N ASN A 456 4.55 -30.31 -32.85
CA ASN A 456 5.69 -30.27 -31.94
C ASN A 456 6.87 -29.61 -32.65
N GLU A 457 6.75 -28.30 -32.85
CA GLU A 457 7.72 -27.51 -33.59
C GLU A 457 8.92 -27.14 -32.72
N SER A 458 10.09 -27.08 -33.35
CA SER A 458 11.32 -26.60 -32.71
C SER A 458 11.70 -25.25 -33.31
N SER A 459 11.58 -24.19 -32.53
CA SER A 459 11.95 -22.84 -32.96
C SER A 459 12.99 -22.20 -32.02
N SER A 460 13.61 -21.12 -32.49
CA SER A 460 14.55 -20.31 -31.71
C SER A 460 13.86 -19.44 -30.64
N TYR A 461 12.53 -19.39 -30.63
CA TYR A 461 11.73 -18.46 -29.80
C TYR A 461 10.72 -19.19 -28.88
N GLY A 462 10.76 -20.52 -28.87
CA GLY A 462 9.88 -21.43 -28.11
C GLY A 462 9.48 -22.63 -28.96
N SER A 463 9.04 -23.73 -28.36
CA SER A 463 8.61 -24.93 -29.08
C SER A 463 7.10 -25.11 -28.96
N PRO A 464 6.28 -24.48 -29.84
CA PRO A 464 4.85 -24.74 -29.89
C PRO A 464 4.62 -26.24 -30.06
N ALA A 465 3.94 -26.84 -29.09
CA ALA A 465 3.57 -28.24 -29.13
C ALA A 465 2.16 -28.41 -28.59
N GLY A 466 1.43 -29.40 -29.07
CA GLY A 466 0.05 -29.61 -28.70
C GLY A 466 -0.71 -30.46 -29.70
N PHE A 467 -2.02 -30.46 -29.57
CA PHE A 467 -2.92 -31.21 -30.44
C PHE A 467 -4.23 -30.47 -30.68
N LEU A 468 -4.88 -30.84 -31.78
CA LEU A 468 -6.28 -30.57 -32.07
C LEU A 468 -7.05 -31.89 -31.97
N ALA A 469 -8.08 -31.96 -31.14
CA ALA A 469 -8.87 -33.18 -30.94
C ALA A 469 -10.37 -32.94 -31.04
N ALA A 470 -11.11 -33.94 -31.49
CA ALA A 470 -12.56 -34.02 -31.35
C ALA A 470 -12.90 -34.85 -30.10
N ASP A 471 -13.86 -34.38 -29.31
CA ASP A 471 -14.46 -35.08 -28.18
C ASP A 471 -15.95 -35.30 -28.46
N ASP A 472 -16.30 -36.52 -28.83
CA ASP A 472 -17.69 -36.88 -29.14
C ASP A 472 -18.57 -36.98 -27.89
N THR A 473 -17.97 -37.21 -26.72
CA THR A 473 -18.68 -37.31 -25.43
C THR A 473 -19.20 -35.94 -25.01
N ASN A 474 -18.36 -34.91 -25.10
CA ASN A 474 -18.68 -33.55 -24.66
C ASN A 474 -19.05 -32.60 -25.81
N LYS A 475 -19.00 -33.06 -27.07
CA LYS A 475 -19.26 -32.27 -28.28
C LYS A 475 -18.32 -31.07 -28.41
N LEU A 476 -17.02 -31.35 -28.34
CA LEU A 476 -15.97 -30.33 -28.34
C LEU A 476 -14.97 -30.54 -29.48
N VAL A 477 -14.49 -29.43 -30.05
CA VAL A 477 -13.23 -29.38 -30.76
C VAL A 477 -12.25 -28.66 -29.84
N VAL A 478 -11.21 -29.36 -29.39
CA VAL A 478 -10.25 -28.85 -28.39
C VAL A 478 -8.89 -28.64 -29.04
N LEU A 479 -8.39 -27.40 -29.02
CA LEU A 479 -7.01 -27.08 -29.35
C LEU A 479 -6.25 -26.87 -28.04
N SER A 480 -5.33 -27.78 -27.73
CA SER A 480 -4.57 -27.77 -26.48
C SER A 480 -3.09 -27.50 -26.75
N PHE A 481 -2.51 -26.55 -26.01
CA PHE A 481 -1.09 -26.19 -26.11
C PHE A 481 -0.30 -26.64 -24.89
N ARG A 482 0.80 -27.34 -25.13
CA ARG A 482 1.78 -27.73 -24.11
C ARG A 482 2.56 -26.52 -23.62
N GLY A 483 2.80 -26.43 -22.32
CA GLY A 483 3.77 -25.48 -21.78
C GLY A 483 5.22 -25.93 -21.94
N SER A 484 6.15 -25.18 -21.37
CA SER A 484 7.58 -25.53 -21.43
C SER A 484 7.87 -26.82 -20.66
N SER A 485 8.65 -27.73 -21.25
CA SER A 485 9.09 -28.98 -20.59
C SER A 485 10.11 -28.74 -19.47
N ASP A 486 10.84 -27.60 -19.52
CA ASP A 486 11.74 -27.13 -18.46
C ASP A 486 11.32 -25.72 -18.01
N LEU A 487 10.33 -25.69 -17.12
CA LEU A 487 9.70 -24.46 -16.64
C LEU A 487 10.69 -23.53 -15.92
N ALA A 488 11.51 -24.05 -15.01
CA ALA A 488 12.38 -23.23 -14.18
C ALA A 488 13.43 -22.50 -15.02
N ASN A 489 14.00 -23.21 -15.99
CA ASN A 489 14.93 -22.63 -16.96
C ASN A 489 14.23 -21.67 -17.93
N TRP A 490 12.99 -21.97 -18.35
CA TRP A 490 12.19 -21.05 -19.16
C TRP A 490 11.95 -19.72 -18.42
N ILE A 491 11.58 -19.75 -17.13
CA ILE A 491 11.41 -18.55 -16.30
C ILE A 491 12.72 -17.75 -16.22
N ALA A 492 13.85 -18.43 -16.01
CA ALA A 492 15.16 -17.78 -15.89
C ALA A 492 15.60 -17.08 -17.19
N ASN A 493 15.20 -17.59 -18.36
CA ASN A 493 15.60 -17.08 -19.67
C ASN A 493 14.54 -16.16 -20.32
N LEU A 494 13.51 -15.75 -19.58
CA LEU A 494 12.38 -14.99 -20.12
C LEU A 494 12.81 -13.58 -20.57
N ASN A 495 12.56 -13.24 -21.84
CA ASN A 495 12.89 -11.94 -22.44
C ASN A 495 11.64 -11.05 -22.56
N PHE A 496 11.57 -9.98 -21.78
CA PHE A 496 10.41 -9.11 -21.66
C PHE A 496 10.21 -8.07 -22.77
N GLY A 497 10.71 -8.32 -23.98
CA GLY A 497 10.48 -7.43 -25.13
C GLY A 497 9.03 -7.50 -25.63
N LEU A 498 8.37 -6.34 -25.69
CA LEU A 498 7.08 -6.15 -26.37
C LEU A 498 7.28 -5.98 -27.88
N GLU A 499 6.34 -6.48 -28.67
CA GLU A 499 6.31 -6.41 -30.13
C GLU A 499 4.94 -5.88 -30.58
N ASP A 500 4.94 -5.02 -31.59
CA ASP A 500 3.70 -4.44 -32.14
C ASP A 500 2.79 -5.54 -32.68
N ALA A 501 1.58 -5.59 -32.15
CA ALA A 501 0.51 -6.49 -32.55
C ALA A 501 -0.73 -5.67 -32.90
N SER A 502 -0.54 -4.50 -33.51
CA SER A 502 -1.62 -3.61 -33.94
C SER A 502 -2.57 -4.27 -34.96
N ASN A 503 -2.14 -5.36 -35.60
CA ASN A 503 -2.98 -6.20 -36.45
C ASN A 503 -3.97 -7.08 -35.67
N LEU A 504 -3.73 -7.33 -34.38
CA LEU A 504 -4.64 -8.04 -33.48
C LEU A 504 -5.70 -7.08 -32.90
N CYS A 505 -5.26 -5.91 -32.45
CA CYS A 505 -6.12 -4.82 -31.98
C CYS A 505 -5.33 -3.50 -31.96
N SER A 506 -6.02 -2.37 -32.12
CA SER A 506 -5.37 -1.05 -32.22
C SER A 506 -4.53 -0.75 -30.97
N GLY A 507 -3.23 -0.51 -31.16
CA GLY A 507 -2.31 -0.15 -30.09
C GLY A 507 -1.87 -1.33 -29.21
N CYS A 508 -2.22 -2.56 -29.59
CA CYS A 508 -1.83 -3.75 -28.84
C CYS A 508 -0.36 -4.11 -29.06
N GLU A 509 0.33 -4.39 -27.98
CA GLU A 509 1.68 -4.92 -27.97
C GLU A 509 1.69 -6.26 -27.22
N VAL A 510 2.36 -7.26 -27.78
CA VAL A 510 2.42 -8.63 -27.25
C VAL A 510 3.86 -8.98 -26.90
N HIS A 511 4.08 -9.84 -25.92
CA HIS A 511 5.40 -10.43 -25.67
C HIS A 511 5.97 -11.06 -26.96
N SER A 512 7.12 -10.56 -27.42
CA SER A 512 7.74 -10.92 -28.69
C SER A 512 7.92 -12.43 -28.90
N GLY A 513 8.33 -13.16 -27.84
CA GLY A 513 8.47 -14.61 -27.89
C GLY A 513 7.15 -15.35 -28.09
N PHE A 514 6.06 -14.89 -27.47
CA PHE A 514 4.74 -15.52 -27.61
C PHE A 514 4.15 -15.21 -28.99
N TRP A 515 4.32 -13.96 -29.43
CA TRP A 515 3.83 -13.52 -30.73
C TRP A 515 4.46 -14.29 -31.89
N LYS A 516 5.80 -14.43 -31.89
CA LYS A 516 6.52 -15.18 -32.92
C LYS A 516 6.15 -16.66 -32.94
N ALA A 517 6.15 -17.29 -31.76
CA ALA A 517 5.83 -18.70 -31.64
C ALA A 517 4.40 -19.03 -32.10
N TRP A 518 3.42 -18.18 -31.79
CA TRP A 518 2.07 -18.33 -32.33
C TRP A 518 2.05 -18.10 -33.85
N SER A 519 2.71 -17.06 -34.33
CA SER A 519 2.73 -16.69 -35.76
C SER A 519 3.31 -17.79 -36.65
N GLU A 520 4.23 -18.63 -36.15
CA GLU A 520 4.80 -19.75 -36.89
C GLU A 520 3.77 -20.82 -37.28
N ILE A 521 2.77 -21.05 -36.43
CA ILE A 521 1.78 -22.13 -36.61
C ILE A 521 0.37 -21.60 -36.91
N ALA A 522 0.15 -20.28 -36.87
CA ALA A 522 -1.16 -19.65 -36.92
C ALA A 522 -1.97 -20.01 -38.17
N ASP A 523 -1.37 -19.94 -39.36
CA ASP A 523 -2.05 -20.21 -40.64
C ASP A 523 -2.47 -21.68 -40.76
N GLU A 524 -1.56 -22.59 -40.42
CA GLU A 524 -1.81 -24.02 -40.47
C GLU A 524 -2.87 -24.44 -39.46
N MET A 525 -2.76 -23.98 -38.20
CA MET A 525 -3.76 -24.27 -37.17
C MET A 525 -5.12 -23.67 -37.50
N SER A 526 -5.16 -22.47 -38.09
CA SER A 526 -6.41 -21.85 -38.57
C SER A 526 -7.14 -22.74 -39.57
N ALA A 527 -6.42 -23.25 -40.58
CA ALA A 527 -6.99 -24.14 -41.58
C ALA A 527 -7.48 -25.47 -40.97
N LYS A 528 -6.72 -26.04 -40.03
CA LYS A 528 -7.06 -27.32 -39.38
C LYS A 528 -8.28 -27.20 -38.46
N VAL A 529 -8.36 -26.14 -37.66
CA VAL A 529 -9.52 -25.86 -36.81
C VAL A 529 -10.77 -25.63 -37.67
N ASP A 530 -10.67 -24.86 -38.77
CA ASP A 530 -11.80 -24.65 -39.68
C ASP A 530 -12.28 -25.96 -40.33
N SER A 531 -11.36 -26.85 -40.70
CA SER A 531 -11.68 -28.20 -41.19
C SER A 531 -12.37 -29.06 -40.14
N ALA A 532 -11.87 -29.03 -38.91
CA ALA A 532 -12.44 -29.77 -37.77
C ALA A 532 -13.87 -29.30 -37.47
N LEU A 533 -14.11 -27.98 -37.41
CA LEU A 533 -15.43 -27.40 -37.18
C LEU A 533 -16.39 -27.65 -38.35
N SER A 534 -15.88 -27.67 -39.59
CA SER A 534 -16.71 -28.04 -40.75
C SER A 534 -17.17 -29.50 -40.68
N SER A 535 -16.35 -30.38 -40.11
CA SER A 535 -16.68 -31.80 -39.90
C SER A 535 -17.54 -32.04 -38.64
N HIS A 536 -17.56 -31.08 -37.71
CA HIS A 536 -18.27 -31.16 -36.43
C HIS A 536 -19.05 -29.85 -36.15
N PRO A 537 -20.08 -29.54 -36.96
CA PRO A 537 -20.77 -28.24 -36.91
C PRO A 537 -21.56 -27.99 -35.62
N ASP A 538 -21.87 -29.03 -34.85
CA ASP A 538 -22.55 -28.97 -33.56
C ASP A 538 -21.59 -28.88 -32.36
N TYR A 539 -20.27 -28.81 -32.59
CA TYR A 539 -19.27 -28.89 -31.52
C TYR A 539 -18.82 -27.50 -31.10
N THR A 540 -18.52 -27.34 -29.81
CA THR A 540 -17.97 -26.10 -29.25
C THR A 540 -16.46 -26.08 -29.41
N LEU A 541 -15.92 -24.98 -29.95
CA LEU A 541 -14.48 -24.76 -30.01
C LEU A 541 -13.96 -24.31 -28.63
N VAL A 542 -13.06 -25.11 -28.06
CA VAL A 542 -12.37 -24.81 -26.81
C VAL A 542 -10.88 -24.68 -27.10
N MET A 543 -10.27 -23.64 -26.57
CA MET A 543 -8.81 -23.49 -26.55
C MET A 543 -8.32 -23.54 -25.13
N THR A 544 -7.26 -24.31 -24.90
CA THR A 544 -6.72 -24.51 -23.56
C THR A 544 -5.20 -24.64 -23.58
N GLY A 545 -4.59 -24.28 -22.47
CA GLY A 545 -3.15 -24.45 -22.31
C GLY A 545 -2.70 -24.16 -20.91
N HIS A 546 -1.44 -24.51 -20.65
CA HIS A 546 -0.79 -24.29 -19.37
C HIS A 546 0.52 -23.52 -19.56
N SER A 547 0.82 -22.58 -18.66
CA SER A 547 2.09 -21.85 -18.67
C SER A 547 2.34 -21.11 -20.01
N TYR A 548 3.50 -21.31 -20.63
CA TYR A 548 3.78 -20.93 -22.02
C TYR A 548 2.67 -21.30 -23.02
N GLY A 549 2.10 -22.50 -22.93
CA GLY A 549 1.01 -22.95 -23.79
C GLY A 549 -0.28 -22.15 -23.57
N ALA A 550 -0.53 -21.69 -22.34
CA ALA A 550 -1.66 -20.80 -22.05
C ALA A 550 -1.49 -19.44 -22.75
N ALA A 551 -0.26 -18.92 -22.86
CA ALA A 551 -0.01 -17.69 -23.61
C ALA A 551 -0.33 -17.85 -25.11
N LEU A 552 0.07 -18.96 -25.72
CA LEU A 552 -0.25 -19.28 -27.12
C LEU A 552 -1.75 -19.46 -27.33
N SER A 553 -2.40 -20.20 -26.43
CA SER A 553 -3.86 -20.40 -26.42
C SER A 553 -4.64 -19.08 -26.37
N ALA A 554 -4.19 -18.12 -25.55
CA ALA A 554 -4.83 -16.81 -25.47
C ALA A 554 -4.69 -15.99 -26.76
N LEU A 555 -3.51 -16.01 -27.40
CA LEU A 555 -3.30 -15.38 -28.70
C LEU A 555 -4.16 -16.02 -29.78
N ALA A 556 -4.18 -17.35 -29.83
CA ALA A 556 -5.01 -18.11 -30.74
C ALA A 556 -6.48 -17.75 -30.58
N ALA A 557 -7.02 -17.83 -29.36
CA ALA A 557 -8.42 -17.49 -29.10
C ALA A 557 -8.76 -16.05 -29.53
N THR A 558 -7.85 -15.11 -29.28
CA THR A 558 -8.02 -13.71 -29.71
C THR A 558 -8.12 -13.61 -31.24
N VAL A 559 -7.23 -14.27 -31.98
CA VAL A 559 -7.23 -14.32 -33.45
C VAL A 559 -8.50 -14.95 -34.00
N PHE A 560 -8.92 -16.10 -33.47
CA PHE A 560 -10.12 -16.79 -33.94
C PHE A 560 -11.41 -16.01 -33.64
N ARG A 561 -11.48 -15.34 -32.49
CA ARG A 561 -12.60 -14.44 -32.15
C ARG A 561 -12.64 -13.22 -33.06
N ASN A 562 -11.49 -12.67 -33.44
CA ASN A 562 -11.40 -11.61 -34.45
C ASN A 562 -11.88 -12.09 -35.83
N ALA A 563 -11.56 -13.33 -36.21
CA ALA A 563 -12.10 -13.99 -37.41
C ALA A 563 -13.60 -14.36 -37.28
N GLY A 564 -14.18 -14.10 -36.11
CA GLY A 564 -15.61 -14.16 -35.87
C GLY A 564 -16.12 -15.47 -35.30
N ARG A 565 -15.24 -16.40 -34.94
CA ARG A 565 -15.56 -17.67 -34.27
C ARG A 565 -15.91 -17.44 -32.80
N THR A 566 -16.73 -18.33 -32.24
CA THR A 566 -16.97 -18.40 -30.78
C THR A 566 -15.98 -19.40 -30.19
N VAL A 567 -15.19 -18.96 -29.21
CA VAL A 567 -14.12 -19.76 -28.60
C VAL A 567 -14.24 -19.67 -27.08
N GLU A 568 -14.37 -20.79 -26.40
CA GLU A 568 -14.23 -20.86 -24.94
C GLU A 568 -12.74 -21.02 -24.59
N LEU A 569 -12.18 -20.09 -23.81
CA LEU A 569 -10.76 -20.07 -23.47
C LEU A 569 -10.54 -20.46 -22.01
N TYR A 570 -9.91 -21.61 -21.78
CA TYR A 570 -9.57 -22.11 -20.44
C TYR A 570 -8.07 -22.22 -20.29
N ASN A 571 -7.46 -21.37 -19.48
CA ASN A 571 -6.01 -21.29 -19.39
C ASN A 571 -5.55 -21.41 -17.94
N TYR A 572 -4.45 -22.13 -17.72
CA TYR A 572 -3.91 -22.42 -16.39
C TYR A 572 -2.52 -21.83 -16.26
N GLY A 573 -2.28 -21.04 -15.21
CA GLY A 573 -0.95 -20.48 -14.96
C GLY A 573 -0.47 -19.53 -16.06
N GLN A 574 -1.41 -18.85 -16.72
CA GLN A 574 -1.08 -18.01 -17.87
C GLN A 574 -0.19 -16.82 -17.43
N PRO A 575 0.98 -16.62 -18.06
CA PRO A 575 1.76 -15.39 -17.84
C PRO A 575 1.04 -14.17 -18.43
N ARG A 576 1.46 -12.96 -18.04
CA ARG A 576 0.98 -11.73 -18.68
C ARG A 576 1.38 -11.71 -20.15
N LEU A 577 0.43 -11.34 -21.00
CA LEU A 577 0.56 -11.55 -22.45
C LEU A 577 1.17 -10.36 -23.17
N GLY A 578 0.86 -9.15 -22.72
CA GLY A 578 1.20 -7.91 -23.43
C GLY A 578 0.71 -6.67 -22.68
N ASN A 579 0.57 -5.56 -23.40
CA ASN A 579 0.19 -4.27 -22.83
C ASN A 579 -1.26 -4.18 -22.36
N LEU A 580 -1.62 -3.04 -21.76
CA LEU A 580 -2.94 -2.80 -21.18
C LEU A 580 -4.04 -2.86 -22.25
N GLU A 581 -3.76 -2.32 -23.44
CA GLU A 581 -4.64 -2.32 -24.59
C GLU A 581 -5.02 -3.75 -24.99
N LEU A 582 -4.04 -4.67 -25.03
CA LEU A 582 -4.29 -6.08 -25.29
C LEU A 582 -5.13 -6.74 -24.19
N ALA A 583 -4.80 -6.47 -22.92
CA ALA A 583 -5.54 -7.03 -21.78
C ALA A 583 -7.01 -6.57 -21.77
N GLN A 584 -7.26 -5.28 -22.06
CA GLN A 584 -8.59 -4.71 -22.24
C GLN A 584 -9.30 -5.36 -23.42
N TYR A 585 -8.63 -5.46 -24.57
CA TYR A 585 -9.21 -6.05 -25.76
C TYR A 585 -9.68 -7.49 -25.52
N ILE A 586 -8.84 -8.34 -24.91
CA ILE A 586 -9.20 -9.73 -24.58
C ILE A 586 -10.35 -9.78 -23.58
N THR A 587 -10.35 -8.91 -22.58
CA THR A 587 -11.42 -8.81 -21.57
C THR A 587 -12.77 -8.47 -22.21
N ASP A 588 -12.77 -7.59 -23.21
CA ASP A 588 -13.99 -7.07 -23.85
C ASP A 588 -14.51 -7.99 -24.99
N GLN A 589 -13.76 -9.02 -25.39
CA GLN A 589 -14.22 -9.98 -26.38
C GLN A 589 -15.42 -10.77 -25.85
N ASN A 590 -16.51 -10.80 -26.64
CA ASN A 590 -17.79 -11.41 -26.26
C ASN A 590 -18.14 -12.69 -27.03
N LYS A 591 -17.19 -13.25 -27.79
CA LYS A 591 -17.37 -14.47 -28.59
C LYS A 591 -16.82 -15.70 -27.85
N GLY A 592 -17.47 -16.02 -26.73
CA GLY A 592 -17.10 -17.09 -25.79
C GLY A 592 -16.48 -16.55 -24.49
N GLY A 593 -16.29 -17.42 -23.49
CA GLY A 593 -15.80 -17.03 -22.17
C GLY A 593 -14.26 -17.01 -22.03
N ASN A 594 -13.78 -16.20 -21.09
CA ASN A 594 -12.38 -16.18 -20.64
C ASN A 594 -12.30 -16.79 -19.23
N TYR A 595 -11.50 -17.84 -19.08
CA TYR A 595 -11.28 -18.52 -17.80
C TYR A 595 -9.77 -18.62 -17.53
N ARG A 596 -9.19 -17.55 -16.99
CA ARG A 596 -7.78 -17.53 -16.57
C ARG A 596 -7.66 -18.09 -15.16
N VAL A 597 -7.29 -19.36 -15.03
CA VAL A 597 -7.15 -20.08 -13.77
C VAL A 597 -5.75 -19.88 -13.19
N THR A 598 -5.68 -19.54 -11.92
CA THR A 598 -4.41 -19.34 -11.18
C THR A 598 -4.43 -20.11 -9.86
N HIS A 599 -3.24 -20.46 -9.35
CA HIS A 599 -3.07 -21.08 -8.04
C HIS A 599 -2.38 -20.10 -7.08
N THR A 600 -2.70 -20.12 -5.78
CA THR A 600 -2.23 -19.14 -4.76
C THR A 600 -0.76 -18.75 -4.88
N ASP A 601 0.13 -19.73 -4.92
CA ASP A 601 1.57 -19.48 -4.89
C ASP A 601 2.22 -19.56 -6.26
N ASP A 602 1.45 -19.71 -7.34
CA ASP A 602 2.01 -19.81 -8.68
C ASP A 602 2.77 -18.53 -9.08
N ILE A 603 4.05 -18.69 -9.44
CA ILE A 603 4.93 -17.59 -9.87
C ILE A 603 4.68 -17.13 -11.32
N VAL A 604 4.17 -17.99 -12.20
CA VAL A 604 4.14 -17.71 -13.65
C VAL A 604 3.12 -16.63 -14.03
N PRO A 605 1.90 -16.58 -13.48
CA PRO A 605 1.00 -15.47 -13.70
C PRO A 605 1.60 -14.13 -13.25
N LYS A 606 2.55 -14.13 -12.31
CA LYS A 606 3.23 -12.91 -11.87
C LYS A 606 4.29 -12.42 -12.87
N LEU A 607 4.53 -13.14 -13.96
CA LEU A 607 5.52 -12.82 -14.99
C LEU A 607 4.84 -12.62 -16.36
N PRO A 608 5.40 -11.77 -17.24
CA PRO A 608 6.35 -10.69 -16.95
C PRO A 608 5.82 -9.66 -15.92
N PRO A 609 6.71 -8.92 -15.21
CA PRO A 609 6.30 -7.94 -14.22
C PRO A 609 5.47 -6.80 -14.82
N LYS A 610 4.42 -6.38 -14.11
CA LYS A 610 3.57 -5.25 -14.51
C LYS A 610 4.32 -3.93 -14.70
N LEU A 611 5.38 -3.69 -13.92
CA LEU A 611 6.22 -2.49 -14.05
C LEU A 611 6.84 -2.33 -15.45
N LEU A 612 6.96 -3.43 -16.22
CA LEU A 612 7.47 -3.43 -17.58
C LEU A 612 6.36 -3.24 -18.63
N GLY A 613 5.16 -2.85 -18.23
CA GLY A 613 4.03 -2.58 -19.13
C GLY A 613 3.23 -3.83 -19.50
N TYR A 614 3.30 -4.90 -18.72
CA TYR A 614 2.56 -6.14 -18.95
C TYR A 614 1.30 -6.22 -18.07
N HIS A 615 0.19 -6.67 -18.64
CA HIS A 615 -1.11 -6.66 -17.99
C HIS A 615 -1.87 -7.99 -18.16
N HIS A 616 -2.76 -8.29 -17.21
CA HIS A 616 -3.65 -9.45 -17.23
C HIS A 616 -5.06 -9.10 -17.68
N ALA A 617 -5.63 -9.92 -18.54
CA ALA A 617 -7.06 -9.88 -18.87
C ALA A 617 -7.93 -10.44 -17.73
N SER A 618 -9.21 -10.06 -17.75
CA SER A 618 -10.25 -10.47 -16.80
C SER A 618 -11.24 -11.47 -17.43
N PRO A 619 -11.93 -12.34 -16.66
CA PRO A 619 -11.76 -12.61 -15.22
C PRO A 619 -10.67 -13.64 -14.90
N GLU A 620 -10.27 -13.64 -13.64
CA GLU A 620 -9.43 -14.67 -13.02
C GLU A 620 -10.28 -15.66 -12.22
N TYR A 621 -9.92 -16.94 -12.27
CA TYR A 621 -10.49 -18.00 -11.45
C TYR A 621 -9.40 -18.51 -10.52
N TRP A 622 -9.37 -17.97 -9.31
CA TRP A 622 -8.27 -18.16 -8.38
C TRP A 622 -8.53 -19.34 -7.44
N ILE A 623 -7.67 -20.36 -7.51
CA ILE A 623 -7.67 -21.56 -6.68
C ILE A 623 -6.91 -21.28 -5.37
N THR A 624 -7.57 -21.50 -4.23
CA THR A 624 -7.02 -21.28 -2.88
C THR A 624 -6.65 -22.56 -2.13
N SER A 625 -7.03 -23.73 -2.64
CA SER A 625 -6.63 -25.00 -2.03
C SER A 625 -5.11 -25.21 -2.13
N ALA A 626 -4.56 -26.04 -1.24
CA ALA A 626 -3.15 -26.43 -1.32
C ALA A 626 -2.89 -27.36 -2.51
N ASP A 627 -1.62 -27.51 -2.89
CA ASP A 627 -1.16 -28.51 -3.86
C ASP A 627 -1.66 -29.92 -3.47
N GLU A 628 -1.90 -30.77 -4.47
CA GLU A 628 -2.44 -32.14 -4.31
C GLU A 628 -3.83 -32.26 -3.67
N ALA A 629 -4.46 -31.15 -3.26
CA ALA A 629 -5.80 -31.16 -2.69
C ALA A 629 -6.88 -31.26 -3.77
N THR A 630 -8.00 -31.90 -3.43
CA THR A 630 -9.20 -31.87 -4.28
C THR A 630 -9.81 -30.48 -4.24
N VAL A 631 -9.84 -29.79 -5.38
CA VAL A 631 -10.44 -28.46 -5.53
C VAL A 631 -11.97 -28.56 -5.49
N THR A 632 -12.62 -27.79 -4.62
CA THR A 632 -14.09 -27.70 -4.53
C THR A 632 -14.60 -26.35 -5.03
N THR A 633 -15.92 -26.18 -5.14
CA THR A 633 -16.53 -24.91 -5.58
C THR A 633 -16.18 -23.74 -4.65
N GLY A 634 -15.96 -24.04 -3.36
CA GLY A 634 -15.56 -23.04 -2.36
C GLY A 634 -14.06 -22.76 -2.35
N ASP A 635 -13.26 -23.43 -3.17
CA ASP A 635 -11.82 -23.21 -3.31
C ASP A 635 -11.48 -22.38 -4.55
N VAL A 636 -12.47 -22.03 -5.39
CA VAL A 636 -12.27 -21.23 -6.59
C VAL A 636 -13.08 -19.95 -6.49
N THR A 637 -12.39 -18.81 -6.56
CA THR A 637 -13.00 -17.48 -6.54
C THR A 637 -12.91 -16.81 -7.90
N GLU A 638 -14.03 -16.39 -8.47
CA GLU A 638 -14.05 -15.53 -9.66
C GLU A 638 -13.70 -14.09 -9.29
N ILE A 639 -12.67 -13.55 -9.93
CA ILE A 639 -12.14 -12.22 -9.69
C ILE A 639 -12.20 -11.43 -10.99
N THR A 640 -13.04 -10.40 -10.98
CA THR A 640 -13.21 -9.48 -12.10
C THR A 640 -12.31 -8.25 -11.96
N GLY A 641 -11.99 -7.61 -13.08
CA GLY A 641 -11.04 -6.51 -13.19
C GLY A 641 -9.70 -6.93 -13.79
N ILE A 642 -9.16 -6.06 -14.64
CA ILE A 642 -7.81 -6.15 -15.20
C ILE A 642 -6.80 -5.88 -14.08
N ASP A 643 -5.74 -6.69 -14.03
CA ASP A 643 -4.69 -6.65 -12.99
C ASP A 643 -5.23 -6.63 -11.55
N SER A 644 -6.33 -7.34 -11.29
CA SER A 644 -6.88 -7.40 -9.94
C SER A 644 -5.89 -8.07 -8.98
N THR A 645 -5.50 -7.35 -7.92
CA THR A 645 -4.64 -7.88 -6.86
C THR A 645 -5.42 -8.66 -5.80
N LYS A 646 -6.69 -9.00 -6.06
CA LYS A 646 -7.49 -9.84 -5.15
C LYS A 646 -7.17 -11.34 -5.29
N GLY A 647 -6.50 -11.73 -6.38
CA GLY A 647 -6.14 -13.11 -6.71
C GLY A 647 -4.66 -13.40 -6.56
N ASN A 648 -4.12 -14.25 -7.45
CA ASN A 648 -2.70 -14.64 -7.44
C ASN A 648 -1.75 -13.43 -7.46
N ASP A 649 -2.07 -12.37 -8.21
CA ASP A 649 -1.25 -11.16 -8.29
C ASP A 649 -1.06 -10.43 -6.95
N GLY A 650 -1.93 -10.68 -5.96
CA GLY A 650 -1.86 -10.08 -4.62
C GLY A 650 -1.10 -10.90 -3.58
N THR A 651 -0.71 -12.14 -3.88
CA THR A 651 -0.06 -13.03 -2.92
C THR A 651 1.45 -12.73 -2.83
N SER A 652 2.03 -12.85 -1.64
CA SER A 652 3.46 -12.57 -1.38
C SER A 652 4.38 -13.77 -1.64
N GLU A 653 3.84 -14.99 -1.56
CA GLU A 653 4.59 -16.23 -1.78
C GLU A 653 4.63 -16.59 -3.27
N THR A 654 5.71 -17.27 -3.68
CA THR A 654 5.92 -17.71 -5.07
C THR A 654 6.58 -19.07 -5.09
N SER A 655 6.01 -20.01 -5.83
CA SER A 655 6.38 -21.40 -5.92
C SER A 655 6.27 -21.88 -7.38
N THR A 656 7.36 -22.47 -7.88
CA THR A 656 7.35 -23.18 -9.17
C THR A 656 6.65 -24.53 -9.09
N ASP A 657 6.45 -25.07 -7.88
CA ASP A 657 5.76 -26.34 -7.65
C ASP A 657 4.24 -26.12 -7.68
N ALA A 658 3.76 -25.04 -7.06
CA ALA A 658 2.35 -24.62 -7.13
C ALA A 658 1.91 -24.38 -8.59
N HIS A 659 2.83 -23.91 -9.45
CA HIS A 659 2.56 -23.76 -10.88
C HIS A 659 2.22 -25.09 -11.56
N ARG A 660 2.59 -26.25 -11.00
CA ARG A 660 2.32 -27.56 -11.61
C ARG A 660 0.98 -28.15 -11.18
N TRP A 661 0.31 -27.55 -10.18
CA TRP A 661 -0.87 -28.09 -9.53
C TRP A 661 -2.08 -27.18 -9.69
N TYR A 662 -3.18 -27.76 -10.20
CA TYR A 662 -4.49 -27.12 -10.25
C TYR A 662 -5.54 -28.14 -9.81
N PHE A 663 -6.24 -28.76 -10.75
CA PHE A 663 -7.12 -29.90 -10.49
C PHE A 663 -6.36 -31.23 -10.57
N VAL A 664 -5.24 -31.23 -11.30
CA VAL A 664 -4.33 -32.36 -11.52
C VAL A 664 -2.90 -31.82 -11.55
N HIS A 665 -1.92 -32.71 -11.47
CA HIS A 665 -0.53 -32.36 -11.80
C HIS A 665 -0.41 -32.16 -13.32
N ILE A 666 -0.56 -30.93 -13.78
CA ILE A 666 -0.74 -30.64 -15.22
C ILE A 666 0.48 -31.09 -16.02
N SER A 667 1.70 -30.82 -15.54
CA SER A 667 2.94 -31.26 -16.22
C SER A 667 3.33 -32.72 -15.91
N GLY A 668 2.47 -33.53 -15.30
CA GLY A 668 2.81 -34.87 -14.82
C GLY A 668 3.24 -35.91 -15.88
N CYS A 669 3.01 -35.61 -17.16
CA CYS A 669 3.40 -36.48 -18.28
C CYS A 669 4.80 -36.19 -18.86
N THR A 670 5.49 -35.13 -18.43
CA THR A 670 6.86 -34.87 -18.93
C THR A 670 7.80 -35.98 -18.49
N THR A 671 8.42 -36.66 -19.45
CA THR A 671 9.57 -37.52 -19.17
C THR A 671 10.74 -36.65 -18.72
N SER A 672 11.29 -36.96 -17.55
CA SER A 672 12.49 -36.34 -16.97
C SER A 672 13.70 -36.35 -17.90
#